data_AF-A0A261AZR6-F1
#
_entry.id   AF-A0A261AZR6-F1
#
_cell.length_a   1.000
_cell.length_b   1.000
_cell.length_c   1.000
_cell.angle_alpha   90.00
_cell.angle_beta   90.00
_cell.angle_gamma   90.00
#
_symmetry.space_group_name_H-M   'P 1'
#
loop_
_entity.id
_entity.type
_entity.pdbx_description
1 polymer ?
#
loop_
_entity_poly.entity_id
_entity_poly.type
_entity_poly.pdbx_seq_one_letter_code
_entity_poly.pdbx_strand_id
1 'polypeptide(L)'
;MKVWYLLLIGIFSVLCQNTPSSTYDPPVSRVAKQPNRNGKEGLFSRISEMIGAYARVTIGLHILGELIEPTSENLAIAGYMNINESIVDAWMKVNGQDSKIIIKKIASIETSEFQVNGFLSEIAAFEDIFTQFEKLPPIHTEQQFTEMGEIVKNWQSVTDFPLTRLQALEEEVNAVVEQSETTDYNKLESEKKDKLDEINEKAMRAMKLYPQELQTMANHLKMFNGVLDFTDLYGPIKERIEIIKSYQTQKVSSLNIGNLTELQKMFSESTKFKIGSRIAQMIQLLTRMDDTSSLGRIWSDVFRNEFTELAVLKKDLDSQLLKDTLNKGEDLEVLKKVLNPIFDIGKIVSVFWTDSDAIFKDNDFRTHIDAIEPLLTNMAGVESFGLLKSVAAVTNMFNLTAIPNELNSFVDHYDGIMTKLEEYQEILRNIEEYQKEADYQRGLKMIENVDEWSAAFGEFTGGNNDALRNKINEEKYSPFQHKITNKFQEFNGKLQTLRDSLSKVNFTLFPSTGVKLLTDVTNTLNKTLMNNKMHLSQVKAALNFIKAGQGIGGNKFDELVTKLSKLETIINEKRKQLNTERKKLDESPDAEFYKEVVKLNKGFNVKAKMVAGSNLFKIFDKIVRDTKFDNFFEAGDVLYKKIQEVPFSNKNRFKLILKMKKLQTIKSRYEELKKEILLRKQRYNNVPMENLIQLRWLIENLYELPNPELKVEEWKQFAGLESLKNNTSGGNELANFEKAIEGISDLDFAEYQKNVPNTYANLRALIRFHNAILATEKVSSKTFWDWNHQWIEIVGFVAITLILNALAYGGAALYIRKKNVTLEELAERKERKERKKLEEKEESEEKAKNKTDPNSKAKEKKGTTTNVKARR
;
A
#
# COMPACT_ATOMS: atom_id res chain seq x y z
N MET A 1 34.41 6.09 38.09
CA MET A 1 33.49 7.03 37.40
C MET A 1 33.88 7.22 35.92
N LYS A 2 33.85 6.16 35.08
CA LYS A 2 33.99 6.26 33.60
C LYS A 2 33.58 5.00 32.80
N VAL A 3 32.83 4.08 33.39
CA VAL A 3 32.28 2.88 32.68
C VAL A 3 30.73 2.88 32.65
N TRP A 4 30.10 3.80 33.39
CA TRP A 4 28.63 3.92 33.43
C TRP A 4 28.04 4.87 32.36
N TYR A 5 28.88 5.63 31.65
CA TYR A 5 28.42 6.53 30.57
C TYR A 5 28.37 5.87 29.17
N LEU A 6 28.97 4.68 28.98
CA LEU A 6 28.88 3.91 27.74
C LEU A 6 27.74 2.88 27.75
N LEU A 7 27.25 2.48 28.93
CA LEU A 7 26.07 1.61 29.06
C LEU A 7 24.74 2.38 28.91
N LEU A 8 24.74 3.71 29.11
CA LEU A 8 23.54 4.55 28.96
C LEU A 8 23.29 5.01 27.51
N ILE A 9 24.27 4.92 26.61
CA ILE A 9 24.09 5.21 25.18
C ILE A 9 23.69 3.94 24.39
N GLY A 10 24.02 2.74 24.90
CA GLY A 10 23.62 1.45 24.30
C GLY A 10 22.19 0.99 24.63
N ILE A 11 21.52 1.60 25.62
CA ILE A 11 20.15 1.22 26.03
C ILE A 11 19.08 2.12 25.39
N PHE A 12 19.44 3.32 24.94
CA PHE A 12 18.54 4.21 24.17
C PHE A 12 18.64 4.07 22.64
N SER A 13 19.49 3.17 22.13
CA SER A 13 19.69 2.96 20.68
C SER A 13 19.23 1.59 20.16
N VAL A 14 18.57 0.76 20.98
CA VAL A 14 18.05 -0.58 20.58
C VAL A 14 16.54 -0.73 20.77
N LEU A 15 15.82 0.33 21.15
CA LEU A 15 14.35 0.35 21.20
C LEU A 15 13.79 1.30 20.13
N CYS A 16 13.92 0.90 18.87
CA CYS A 16 13.00 1.22 17.77
C CYS A 16 13.48 0.59 16.45
N GLN A 17 13.46 -0.75 16.38
CA GLN A 17 13.13 -1.45 15.13
C GLN A 17 12.01 -2.46 15.40
N ASN A 18 10.94 -2.00 16.06
CA ASN A 18 9.61 -2.44 15.67
C ASN A 18 9.28 -1.68 14.38
N THR A 19 9.96 -2.01 13.28
CA THR A 19 9.29 -1.88 12.00
C THR A 19 8.27 -3.00 11.99
N PRO A 20 6.97 -2.73 11.81
CA PRO A 20 6.15 -3.74 11.18
C PRO A 20 6.87 -3.99 9.86
N SER A 21 7.56 -5.11 9.72
CA SER A 21 7.80 -5.66 8.40
C SER A 21 6.39 -5.87 7.87
N SER A 22 5.91 -4.93 7.05
CA SER A 22 4.72 -5.14 6.27
C SER A 22 5.00 -6.39 5.45
N THR A 23 4.52 -7.53 5.94
CA THR A 23 4.49 -8.82 5.27
C THR A 23 3.47 -8.83 4.13
N TYR A 24 2.94 -7.66 3.79
CA TYR A 24 2.19 -7.41 2.58
C TYR A 24 3.12 -6.80 1.54
N ASP A 25 3.98 -7.64 0.93
CA ASP A 25 4.06 -7.51 -0.52
C ASP A 25 2.64 -7.86 -0.99
N PRO A 26 1.87 -6.93 -1.60
CA PRO A 26 0.57 -7.29 -2.13
C PRO A 26 0.78 -8.49 -3.06
N PRO A 27 -0.08 -9.53 -3.01
CA PRO A 27 0.01 -10.60 -3.97
C PRO A 27 -0.04 -9.94 -5.35
N VAL A 28 1.05 -10.07 -6.09
CA VAL A 28 1.09 -9.65 -7.49
C VAL A 28 0.02 -10.48 -8.17
N SER A 29 -1.15 -9.87 -8.36
CA SER A 29 -2.23 -10.40 -9.17
C SER A 29 -1.59 -10.93 -10.44
N ARG A 30 -1.66 -12.26 -10.66
CA ARG A 30 -1.12 -12.88 -11.86
C ARG A 30 -1.57 -12.08 -13.07
N VAL A 31 -0.57 -11.51 -13.73
CA VAL A 31 -0.67 -11.05 -15.11
C VAL A 31 -1.27 -12.19 -15.90
N ALA A 32 -2.34 -11.90 -16.65
CA ALA A 32 -2.90 -12.83 -17.60
C ALA A 32 -1.76 -13.42 -18.45
N LYS A 33 -1.53 -14.73 -18.32
CA LYS A 33 -0.77 -15.49 -19.33
C LYS A 33 -1.60 -15.46 -20.60
N GLN A 34 -1.39 -14.43 -21.41
CA GLN A 34 -1.39 -14.44 -22.86
C GLN A 34 -1.20 -12.98 -23.33
N PRO A 35 -0.16 -12.66 -24.11
CA PRO A 35 -0.21 -11.45 -24.92
C PRO A 35 -1.41 -11.63 -25.86
N ASN A 36 -2.38 -10.74 -25.72
CA ASN A 36 -3.49 -10.65 -26.65
C ASN A 36 -2.88 -10.42 -28.03
N ARG A 37 -2.83 -11.46 -28.87
CA ARG A 37 -2.03 -11.53 -30.11
C ARG A 37 -2.41 -10.51 -31.18
N ASN A 38 -3.39 -9.64 -30.92
CA ASN A 38 -3.94 -8.69 -31.89
C ASN A 38 -3.99 -7.21 -31.41
N GLY A 39 -3.44 -6.85 -30.25
CA GLY A 39 -3.39 -5.46 -29.78
C GLY A 39 -1.95 -4.93 -29.70
N LYS A 40 -1.62 -3.83 -30.37
CA LYS A 40 -0.30 -3.17 -30.23
C LYS A 40 0.01 -2.95 -28.74
N GLU A 41 1.14 -3.47 -28.26
CA GLU A 41 1.59 -3.26 -26.88
C GLU A 41 1.70 -1.76 -26.55
N GLY A 42 1.21 -1.38 -25.38
CA GLY A 42 1.15 0.01 -24.94
C GLY A 42 2.55 0.55 -24.69
N LEU A 43 2.73 1.86 -24.80
CA LEU A 43 4.02 2.51 -24.51
C LEU A 43 4.50 2.23 -23.08
N PHE A 44 3.62 2.37 -22.09
CA PHE A 44 3.96 2.14 -20.69
C PHE A 44 4.26 0.67 -20.40
N SER A 45 3.56 -0.27 -21.03
CA SER A 45 3.91 -1.69 -20.96
C SER A 45 5.33 -1.95 -21.46
N ARG A 46 5.73 -1.33 -22.58
CA ARG A 46 7.10 -1.47 -23.13
C ARG A 46 8.16 -0.83 -22.23
N ILE A 47 7.87 0.34 -21.65
CA ILE A 47 8.77 0.99 -20.67
C ILE A 47 8.92 0.12 -19.42
N SER A 48 7.82 -0.45 -18.93
CA SER A 48 7.82 -1.35 -17.79
C SER A 48 8.69 -2.58 -18.04
N GLU A 49 8.56 -3.21 -19.21
CA GLU A 49 9.34 -4.39 -19.58
C GLU A 49 10.83 -4.06 -19.72
N MET A 50 11.16 -2.91 -20.32
CA MET A 50 12.53 -2.40 -20.37
C MET A 50 13.12 -2.26 -18.97
N ILE A 51 12.43 -1.57 -18.04
CA ILE A 51 12.90 -1.41 -16.66
C ILE A 51 13.00 -2.77 -15.96
N GLY A 52 12.07 -3.68 -16.26
CA GLY A 52 12.05 -5.04 -15.74
C GLY A 52 13.28 -5.85 -16.14
N ALA A 53 13.77 -5.69 -17.37
CA ALA A 53 15.00 -6.33 -17.82
C ALA A 53 16.23 -5.90 -16.99
N TYR A 54 16.37 -4.60 -16.72
CA TYR A 54 17.44 -4.11 -15.83
C TYR A 54 17.26 -4.56 -14.38
N ALA A 55 16.01 -4.63 -13.90
CA ALA A 55 15.71 -5.16 -12.57
C ALA A 55 16.22 -6.60 -12.45
N ARG A 56 15.90 -7.46 -13.43
CA ARG A 56 16.34 -8.86 -13.49
C ARG A 56 17.86 -9.01 -13.52
N VAL A 57 18.55 -8.25 -14.37
CA VAL A 57 20.02 -8.28 -14.43
C VAL A 57 20.62 -7.92 -13.08
N THR A 58 20.11 -6.87 -12.45
CA THR A 58 20.70 -6.42 -11.20
C THR A 58 20.35 -7.32 -10.02
N ILE A 59 19.17 -7.94 -10.03
CA ILE A 59 18.84 -9.00 -9.09
C ILE A 59 19.80 -10.18 -9.23
N GLY A 60 20.09 -10.62 -10.46
CA GLY A 60 21.06 -11.68 -10.72
C GLY A 60 22.46 -11.35 -10.19
N LEU A 61 22.93 -10.13 -10.43
CA LEU A 61 24.22 -9.66 -9.92
C LEU A 61 24.26 -9.52 -8.39
N HIS A 62 23.17 -9.05 -7.77
CA HIS A 62 23.06 -8.97 -6.31
C HIS A 62 23.11 -10.36 -5.68
N ILE A 63 22.33 -11.30 -6.22
CA ILE A 63 22.34 -12.69 -5.78
C ILE A 63 23.75 -13.28 -5.90
N LEU A 64 24.44 -13.05 -7.01
CA LEU A 64 25.83 -13.50 -7.20
C LEU A 64 26.77 -12.86 -6.17
N GLY A 65 26.65 -11.56 -5.93
CA GLY A 65 27.44 -10.85 -4.92
C GLY A 65 27.27 -11.42 -3.52
N GLU A 66 26.02 -11.68 -3.10
CA GLU A 66 25.70 -12.31 -1.81
C GLU A 66 26.10 -13.80 -1.72
N LEU A 67 26.31 -14.47 -2.85
CA LEU A 67 26.87 -15.82 -2.87
C LEU A 67 28.37 -15.83 -2.63
N ILE A 68 29.08 -14.85 -3.22
CA ILE A 68 30.54 -14.72 -3.12
C ILE A 68 30.94 -14.17 -1.75
N GLU A 69 30.37 -13.02 -1.37
CA GLU A 69 30.64 -12.38 -0.09
C GLU A 69 29.31 -12.14 0.64
N PRO A 70 28.78 -13.16 1.35
CA PRO A 70 27.48 -13.06 2.00
C PRO A 70 27.51 -11.99 3.09
N THR A 71 26.65 -10.99 2.97
CA THR A 71 26.39 -10.04 4.06
C THR A 71 25.61 -10.71 5.20
N SER A 72 24.85 -11.75 4.87
CA SER A 72 24.22 -12.67 5.80
C SER A 72 24.14 -14.07 5.19
N GLU A 73 24.11 -15.10 6.04
CA GLU A 73 24.31 -16.50 5.67
C GLU A 73 23.36 -16.99 4.57
N ASN A 74 22.11 -16.50 4.60
CA ASN A 74 21.00 -16.97 3.78
C ASN A 74 20.43 -15.92 2.80
N LEU A 75 20.98 -14.71 2.76
CA LEU A 75 20.43 -13.62 1.95
C LEU A 75 20.41 -13.93 0.45
N ALA A 76 21.46 -14.56 -0.07
CA ALA A 76 21.51 -15.01 -1.46
C ALA A 76 20.36 -15.97 -1.82
N ILE A 77 20.06 -16.90 -0.91
CA ILE A 77 19.00 -17.90 -1.08
C ILE A 77 17.64 -17.19 -1.08
N ALA A 78 17.43 -16.25 -0.16
CA ALA A 78 16.25 -15.41 -0.10
C ALA A 78 16.07 -14.57 -1.38
N GLY A 79 17.19 -14.07 -1.93
CA GLY A 79 17.27 -13.38 -3.21
C GLY A 79 16.74 -14.22 -4.37
N TYR A 80 17.17 -15.47 -4.50
CA TYR A 80 16.66 -16.43 -5.50
C TYR A 80 15.17 -16.69 -5.36
N MET A 81 14.76 -16.95 -4.13
CA MET A 81 13.39 -17.33 -3.81
C MET A 81 12.44 -16.12 -3.85
N ASN A 82 12.99 -14.91 -3.97
CA ASN A 82 12.26 -13.65 -3.86
C ASN A 82 11.37 -13.59 -2.61
N ILE A 83 11.93 -14.02 -1.47
CA ILE A 83 11.25 -13.98 -0.18
C ILE A 83 12.10 -13.20 0.82
N ASN A 84 11.45 -12.78 1.90
CA ASN A 84 12.16 -12.16 3.02
C ASN A 84 13.18 -13.15 3.60
N GLU A 85 14.41 -12.69 3.82
CA GLU A 85 15.50 -13.51 4.36
C GLU A 85 15.11 -14.19 5.67
N SER A 86 14.33 -13.53 6.51
CA SER A 86 13.94 -14.12 7.79
C SER A 86 13.06 -15.37 7.66
N ILE A 87 12.43 -15.55 6.50
CA ILE A 87 11.71 -16.77 6.15
C ILE A 87 12.72 -17.90 5.94
N VAL A 88 13.77 -17.64 5.15
CA VAL A 88 14.87 -18.60 4.92
C VAL A 88 15.63 -18.88 6.22
N ASP A 89 15.97 -17.86 7.01
CA ASP A 89 16.63 -18.04 8.30
C ASP A 89 15.83 -18.91 9.26
N ALA A 90 14.51 -18.74 9.26
CA ALA A 90 13.62 -19.56 10.07
C ALA A 90 13.66 -21.02 9.60
N TRP A 91 13.66 -21.26 8.29
CA TRP A 91 13.79 -22.61 7.74
C TRP A 91 15.11 -23.25 8.13
N MET A 92 16.22 -22.53 7.99
CA MET A 92 17.56 -23.00 8.32
C MET A 92 17.75 -23.29 9.81
N LYS A 93 16.79 -22.85 10.65
CA LYS A 93 16.74 -23.10 12.10
C LYS A 93 15.73 -24.18 12.50
N VAL A 94 15.05 -24.83 11.55
CA VAL A 94 14.17 -25.97 11.85
C VAL A 94 15.01 -27.10 12.43
N ASN A 95 14.69 -27.49 13.67
CA ASN A 95 15.34 -28.57 14.39
C ASN A 95 14.27 -29.54 14.91
N GLY A 96 14.29 -30.79 14.44
CA GLY A 96 13.34 -31.82 14.87
C GLY A 96 13.46 -32.20 16.34
N GLN A 97 14.65 -32.14 16.94
CA GLN A 97 14.87 -32.47 18.36
C GLN A 97 14.27 -31.41 19.29
N ASP A 98 14.53 -30.12 19.02
CA ASP A 98 13.96 -29.02 19.80
C ASP A 98 12.44 -28.96 19.63
N SER A 99 11.95 -29.22 18.42
CA SER A 99 10.51 -29.29 18.12
C SER A 99 9.82 -30.35 18.96
N LYS A 100 10.42 -31.54 19.11
CA LYS A 100 9.89 -32.61 19.96
C LYS A 100 9.79 -32.20 21.44
N ILE A 101 10.78 -31.48 21.95
CA ILE A 101 10.78 -30.98 23.34
C ILE A 101 9.68 -29.93 23.53
N ILE A 102 9.57 -28.97 22.61
CA ILE A 102 8.57 -27.90 22.62
C ILE A 102 7.15 -28.46 22.56
N ILE A 103 6.92 -29.41 21.65
CA ILE A 103 5.65 -30.12 21.49
C ILE A 103 5.26 -30.85 22.77
N LYS A 104 6.20 -31.57 23.40
CA LYS A 104 5.94 -32.28 24.66
C LYS A 104 5.54 -31.31 25.78
N LYS A 105 6.16 -30.12 25.83
CA LYS A 105 5.79 -29.07 26.78
C LYS A 105 4.39 -28.54 26.53
N ILE A 106 4.05 -28.25 25.27
CA ILE A 106 2.71 -27.80 24.86
C ILE A 106 1.64 -28.84 25.25
N ALA A 107 1.88 -30.12 24.95
CA ALA A 107 0.94 -31.20 25.24
C ALA A 107 0.70 -31.44 26.74
N SER A 108 1.59 -30.94 27.61
CA SER A 108 1.48 -31.09 29.07
C SER A 108 0.68 -29.97 29.76
N ILE A 109 0.06 -29.08 28.99
CA ILE A 109 -0.59 -27.86 29.50
C ILE A 109 -2.09 -28.10 29.70
N GLU A 110 -2.55 -28.06 30.95
CA GLU A 110 -3.97 -28.15 31.30
C GLU A 110 -4.63 -26.76 31.22
N THR A 111 -5.58 -26.58 30.30
CA THR A 111 -6.27 -25.29 30.03
C THR A 111 -7.80 -25.39 30.08
N SER A 112 -8.36 -26.55 30.41
CA SER A 112 -9.80 -26.85 30.33
C SER A 112 -10.68 -26.05 31.29
N GLU A 113 -10.13 -25.51 32.37
CA GLU A 113 -10.90 -24.82 33.42
C GLU A 113 -11.07 -23.30 33.21
N PHE A 114 -10.41 -22.71 32.20
CA PHE A 114 -10.42 -21.26 31.98
C PHE A 114 -11.56 -20.80 31.05
N GLN A 115 -12.38 -19.85 31.49
CA GLN A 115 -13.38 -19.18 30.65
C GLN A 115 -12.76 -17.99 29.90
N VAL A 116 -12.36 -18.18 28.64
CA VAL A 116 -11.57 -17.20 27.88
C VAL A 116 -12.40 -16.28 26.97
N ASN A 117 -13.49 -16.80 26.39
CA ASN A 117 -14.19 -16.12 25.29
C ASN A 117 -14.83 -14.77 25.69
N GLY A 118 -15.31 -14.63 26.93
CA GLY A 118 -15.87 -13.36 27.43
C GLY A 118 -14.84 -12.23 27.41
N PHE A 119 -13.67 -12.45 28.02
CA PHE A 119 -12.62 -11.43 28.12
C PHE A 119 -12.02 -11.06 26.76
N LEU A 120 -11.83 -12.03 25.85
CA LEU A 120 -11.35 -11.73 24.50
C LEU A 120 -12.33 -10.84 23.73
N SER A 121 -13.64 -11.03 23.94
CA SER A 121 -14.68 -10.19 23.34
C SER A 121 -14.64 -8.76 23.90
N GLU A 122 -14.36 -8.60 25.19
CA GLU A 122 -14.20 -7.29 25.84
C GLU A 122 -12.93 -6.55 25.39
N ILE A 123 -11.77 -7.24 25.32
CA ILE A 123 -10.55 -6.67 24.73
C ILE A 123 -10.83 -6.20 23.29
N ALA A 124 -11.51 -7.03 22.49
CA ALA A 124 -11.83 -6.69 21.11
C ALA A 124 -12.75 -5.47 21.02
N ALA A 125 -13.79 -5.39 21.87
CA ALA A 125 -14.67 -4.22 21.93
C ALA A 125 -13.91 -2.94 22.34
N PHE A 126 -12.95 -3.06 23.28
CA PHE A 126 -12.11 -1.94 23.69
C PHE A 126 -11.15 -1.46 22.58
N GLU A 127 -10.51 -2.38 21.86
CA GLU A 127 -9.66 -2.06 20.70
C GLU A 127 -10.48 -1.47 19.53
N ASP A 128 -11.72 -1.93 19.37
CA ASP A 128 -12.63 -1.46 18.32
C ASP A 128 -13.04 0.00 18.54
N ILE A 129 -13.34 0.43 19.77
CA ILE A 129 -13.59 1.84 20.11
C ILE A 129 -12.48 2.76 19.59
N PHE A 130 -11.22 2.37 19.83
CA PHE A 130 -10.08 3.17 19.41
C PHE A 130 -9.96 3.21 17.89
N THR A 131 -10.12 2.06 17.23
CA THR A 131 -10.12 1.97 15.77
C THR A 131 -11.25 2.80 15.17
N GLN A 132 -12.42 2.83 15.82
CA GLN A 132 -13.54 3.67 15.42
C GLN A 132 -13.24 5.16 15.61
N PHE A 133 -12.59 5.58 16.72
CA PHE A 133 -12.17 6.97 16.91
C PHE A 133 -11.13 7.44 15.88
N GLU A 134 -10.13 6.62 15.55
CA GLU A 134 -9.12 6.95 14.54
C GLU A 134 -9.73 7.16 13.14
N LYS A 135 -10.83 6.46 12.84
CA LYS A 135 -11.54 6.56 11.55
C LYS A 135 -12.46 7.78 11.45
N LEU A 136 -12.77 8.44 12.57
CA LEU A 136 -13.64 9.61 12.57
C LEU A 136 -12.85 10.89 12.21
N PRO A 137 -13.45 11.84 11.48
CA PRO A 137 -12.86 13.15 11.23
C PRO A 137 -12.41 13.82 12.54
N PRO A 138 -11.32 14.62 12.51
CA PRO A 138 -10.93 15.41 13.67
C PRO A 138 -12.09 16.30 14.12
N ILE A 139 -12.13 16.59 15.43
CA ILE A 139 -13.07 17.58 15.96
C ILE A 139 -12.66 18.94 15.38
N HIS A 140 -13.61 19.67 14.83
CA HIS A 140 -13.39 20.97 14.21
C HIS A 140 -12.99 22.05 15.23
N THR A 141 -12.52 23.20 14.74
CA THR A 141 -12.07 24.31 15.58
C THR A 141 -13.23 25.09 16.20
N GLU A 142 -12.96 25.80 17.31
CA GLU A 142 -13.95 26.69 17.97
C GLU A 142 -14.52 27.76 17.04
N GLN A 143 -13.71 28.26 16.10
CA GLN A 143 -14.14 29.20 15.07
C GLN A 143 -15.23 28.59 14.17
N GLN A 144 -15.02 27.36 13.67
CA GLN A 144 -16.00 26.67 12.82
C GLN A 144 -17.31 26.37 13.57
N PHE A 145 -17.23 26.08 14.87
CA PHE A 145 -18.43 25.97 15.72
C PHE A 145 -19.17 27.29 15.90
N THR A 146 -18.44 28.41 15.98
CA THR A 146 -19.02 29.75 16.09
C THR A 146 -19.75 30.13 14.80
N GLU A 147 -19.09 29.95 13.65
CA GLU A 147 -19.67 30.18 12.30
C GLU A 147 -20.92 29.30 12.08
N MET A 148 -20.87 28.04 12.49
CA MET A 148 -22.04 27.15 12.42
C MET A 148 -23.16 27.60 13.36
N GLY A 149 -22.83 28.12 14.55
CA GLY A 149 -23.80 28.74 15.46
C GLY A 149 -24.53 29.93 14.83
N GLU A 150 -23.88 30.69 13.96
CA GLU A 150 -24.50 31.77 13.19
C GLU A 150 -25.41 31.24 12.06
N ILE A 151 -24.97 30.20 11.33
CA ILE A 151 -25.81 29.52 10.33
C ILE A 151 -27.08 28.97 10.98
N VAL A 152 -26.93 28.38 12.16
CA VAL A 152 -28.03 27.84 12.98
C VAL A 152 -28.95 28.95 13.51
N LYS A 153 -28.42 30.14 13.85
CA LYS A 153 -29.27 31.32 14.17
C LYS A 153 -30.02 31.82 12.94
N ASN A 154 -29.39 31.78 11.76
CA ASN A 154 -30.07 32.12 10.51
C ASN A 154 -31.22 31.15 10.24
N TRP A 155 -31.08 29.86 10.58
CA TRP A 155 -32.19 28.91 10.54
C TRP A 155 -33.36 29.34 11.42
N GLN A 156 -33.09 29.80 12.65
CA GLN A 156 -34.14 30.36 13.53
C GLN A 156 -34.86 31.56 12.90
N SER A 157 -34.15 32.42 12.17
CA SER A 157 -34.79 33.54 11.48
C SER A 157 -35.72 33.11 10.33
N VAL A 158 -35.42 31.98 9.68
CA VAL A 158 -36.26 31.37 8.63
C VAL A 158 -37.52 30.72 9.21
N THR A 159 -37.60 30.48 10.52
CA THR A 159 -38.79 29.91 11.18
C THR A 159 -39.81 30.98 11.58
N ASP A 160 -39.42 32.27 11.55
CA ASP A 160 -40.26 33.40 11.94
C ASP A 160 -40.82 34.17 10.73
N PHE A 161 -41.28 33.46 9.71
CA PHE A 161 -41.99 34.10 8.59
C PHE A 161 -43.44 34.44 8.97
N PRO A 162 -43.96 35.62 8.56
CA PRO A 162 -45.30 36.06 8.94
C PRO A 162 -46.39 35.37 8.10
N LEU A 163 -46.99 34.31 8.65
CA LEU A 163 -48.23 33.69 8.13
C LEU A 163 -49.41 34.66 8.07
N THR A 164 -49.37 35.72 8.87
CA THR A 164 -50.40 36.76 8.96
C THR A 164 -50.75 37.36 7.61
N ARG A 165 -49.79 37.45 6.69
CA ARG A 165 -50.03 37.96 5.34
C ARG A 165 -50.83 36.98 4.48
N LEU A 166 -50.48 35.70 4.47
CA LEU A 166 -51.22 34.66 3.74
C LEU A 166 -52.61 34.42 4.34
N GLN A 167 -52.74 34.50 5.67
CA GLN A 167 -54.01 34.38 6.37
C GLN A 167 -54.92 35.58 6.06
N ALA A 168 -54.40 36.81 6.08
CA ALA A 168 -55.15 38.00 5.71
C ALA A 168 -55.63 37.94 4.25
N LEU A 169 -54.79 37.46 3.32
CA LEU A 169 -55.19 37.28 1.92
C LEU A 169 -56.24 36.17 1.76
N GLU A 170 -56.17 35.11 2.57
CA GLU A 170 -57.22 34.09 2.61
C GLU A 170 -58.55 34.66 3.12
N GLU A 171 -58.52 35.42 4.22
CA GLU A 171 -59.69 36.08 4.80
C GLU A 171 -60.36 37.06 3.83
N GLU A 172 -59.56 37.83 3.08
CA GLU A 172 -60.05 38.73 2.03
C GLU A 172 -60.79 37.96 0.92
N VAL A 173 -60.35 36.74 0.59
CA VAL A 173 -61.05 35.87 -0.38
C VAL A 173 -62.30 35.22 0.23
N ASN A 174 -62.21 34.71 1.46
CA ASN A 174 -63.31 34.08 2.18
C ASN A 174 -64.50 35.03 2.39
N ALA A 175 -64.22 36.31 2.66
CA ALA A 175 -65.25 37.32 2.87
C ALA A 175 -66.20 37.46 1.67
N VAL A 176 -65.70 37.31 0.43
CA VAL A 176 -66.57 37.32 -0.76
C VAL A 176 -67.37 36.03 -0.89
N VAL A 177 -66.78 34.88 -0.58
CA VAL A 177 -67.45 33.57 -0.62
C VAL A 177 -68.67 33.58 0.31
N GLU A 178 -68.46 33.91 1.59
CA GLU A 178 -69.52 33.93 2.60
C GLU A 178 -70.63 34.93 2.28
N GLN A 179 -70.26 36.09 1.71
CA GLN A 179 -71.23 37.10 1.33
C GLN A 179 -72.01 36.72 0.06
N SER A 180 -71.39 35.98 -0.87
CA SER A 180 -72.08 35.48 -2.07
C SER A 180 -73.14 34.42 -1.77
N GLU A 181 -72.98 33.65 -0.69
CA GLU A 181 -73.91 32.60 -0.26
C GLU A 181 -75.12 33.14 0.49
N THR A 182 -74.97 34.27 1.17
CA THR A 182 -75.97 34.84 2.09
C THR A 182 -76.78 35.99 1.47
N THR A 183 -76.38 36.49 0.30
CA THR A 183 -76.97 37.67 -0.33
C THR A 183 -78.06 37.31 -1.33
N ASP A 184 -79.31 37.73 -1.06
CA ASP A 184 -80.37 37.76 -2.07
C ASP A 184 -80.13 38.94 -3.03
N TYR A 185 -79.49 38.65 -4.17
CA TYR A 185 -79.14 39.62 -5.21
C TYR A 185 -80.35 40.41 -5.76
N ASN A 186 -81.58 39.93 -5.52
CA ASN A 186 -82.81 40.63 -5.93
C ASN A 186 -83.21 41.79 -4.99
N LYS A 187 -82.58 41.91 -3.82
CA LYS A 187 -82.91 42.91 -2.77
C LYS A 187 -81.74 43.80 -2.38
N LEU A 188 -80.75 43.98 -3.25
CA LEU A 188 -79.61 44.86 -2.97
C LEU A 188 -80.04 46.34 -2.99
N GLU A 189 -80.13 46.96 -1.83
CA GLU A 189 -80.15 48.42 -1.67
C GLU A 189 -78.76 49.00 -2.01
N SER A 190 -78.69 50.27 -2.42
CA SER A 190 -77.46 50.93 -2.89
C SER A 190 -76.29 50.83 -1.90
N GLU A 191 -76.54 50.96 -0.58
CA GLU A 191 -75.50 50.86 0.46
C GLU A 191 -74.89 49.45 0.58
N LYS A 192 -75.62 48.40 0.19
CA LYS A 192 -75.10 47.02 0.16
C LYS A 192 -74.29 46.72 -1.10
N LYS A 193 -74.49 47.51 -2.16
CA LYS A 193 -73.75 47.40 -3.43
C LYS A 193 -72.32 47.92 -3.27
N ASP A 194 -72.16 49.13 -2.73
CA ASP A 194 -70.84 49.74 -2.52
C ASP A 194 -69.95 48.87 -1.61
N LYS A 195 -70.55 48.26 -0.57
CA LYS A 195 -69.85 47.33 0.32
C LYS A 195 -69.45 46.02 -0.37
N LEU A 196 -70.26 45.54 -1.31
CA LEU A 196 -69.97 44.32 -2.07
C LEU A 196 -68.86 44.57 -3.11
N ASP A 197 -68.88 45.73 -3.76
CA ASP A 197 -67.83 46.20 -4.67
C ASP A 197 -66.47 46.28 -3.93
N GLU A 198 -66.45 46.85 -2.72
CA GLU A 198 -65.24 46.95 -1.89
C GLU A 198 -64.66 45.57 -1.50
N ILE A 199 -65.52 44.62 -1.12
CA ILE A 199 -65.08 43.26 -0.71
C ILE A 199 -64.57 42.47 -1.92
N ASN A 200 -65.22 42.63 -3.08
CA ASN A 200 -64.78 42.03 -4.33
C ASN A 200 -63.41 42.56 -4.79
N GLU A 201 -63.17 43.87 -4.70
CA GLU A 201 -61.85 44.46 -5.01
C GLU A 201 -60.74 43.89 -4.11
N LYS A 202 -61.01 43.72 -2.81
CA LYS A 202 -60.08 43.11 -1.86
C LYS A 202 -59.78 41.65 -2.21
N ALA A 203 -60.80 40.83 -2.45
CA ALA A 203 -60.60 39.43 -2.83
C ALA A 203 -59.84 39.27 -4.16
N MET A 204 -60.12 40.11 -5.17
CA MET A 204 -59.38 40.10 -6.44
C MET A 204 -57.91 40.41 -6.25
N ARG A 205 -57.61 41.43 -5.43
CA ARG A 205 -56.24 41.78 -5.07
C ARG A 205 -55.58 40.63 -4.30
N ALA A 206 -56.30 40.02 -3.38
CA ALA A 206 -55.80 38.91 -2.59
C ALA A 206 -55.43 37.70 -3.45
N MET A 207 -56.29 37.34 -4.41
CA MET A 207 -56.02 36.26 -5.36
C MET A 207 -54.78 36.52 -6.22
N LYS A 208 -54.55 37.76 -6.66
CA LYS A 208 -53.32 38.12 -7.42
C LYS A 208 -52.06 38.01 -6.56
N LEU A 209 -52.15 38.35 -5.28
CA LEU A 209 -50.99 38.41 -4.37
C LEU A 209 -50.67 37.08 -3.71
N TYR A 210 -51.66 36.22 -3.45
CA TYR A 210 -51.47 34.96 -2.73
C TYR A 210 -50.38 34.04 -3.33
N PRO A 211 -50.32 33.80 -4.66
CA PRO A 211 -49.25 32.97 -5.23
C PRO A 211 -47.87 33.61 -5.14
N GLN A 212 -47.78 34.95 -5.19
CA GLN A 212 -46.52 35.67 -5.04
C GLN A 212 -46.00 35.54 -3.62
N GLU A 213 -46.89 35.64 -2.62
CA GLU A 213 -46.55 35.44 -1.21
C GLU A 213 -46.18 33.97 -0.93
N LEU A 214 -46.90 33.01 -1.52
CA LEU A 214 -46.56 31.59 -1.42
C LEU A 214 -45.20 31.26 -2.06
N GLN A 215 -44.88 31.87 -3.22
CA GLN A 215 -43.58 31.72 -3.87
C GLN A 215 -42.46 32.40 -3.08
N THR A 216 -42.73 33.57 -2.50
CA THR A 216 -41.79 34.29 -1.62
C THR A 216 -41.49 33.45 -0.38
N MET A 217 -42.51 32.83 0.20
CA MET A 217 -42.36 31.89 1.31
C MET A 217 -41.59 30.64 0.92
N ALA A 218 -41.90 30.02 -0.22
CA ALA A 218 -41.15 28.86 -0.73
C ALA A 218 -39.66 29.20 -0.95
N ASN A 219 -39.36 30.39 -1.49
CA ASN A 219 -38.00 30.88 -1.66
C ASN A 219 -37.32 31.20 -0.32
N HIS A 220 -38.07 31.75 0.65
CA HIS A 220 -37.57 32.05 2.00
C HIS A 220 -37.21 30.77 2.75
N LEU A 221 -38.05 29.73 2.66
CA LEU A 221 -37.75 28.41 3.20
C LEU A 221 -36.48 27.87 2.53
N LYS A 222 -36.36 27.89 1.19
CA LYS A 222 -35.16 27.43 0.46
C LYS A 222 -33.82 28.09 0.87
N MET A 223 -33.82 29.17 1.67
CA MET A 223 -32.59 29.75 2.24
C MET A 223 -31.97 28.88 3.35
N PHE A 224 -32.60 27.75 3.70
CA PHE A 224 -32.09 26.77 4.66
C PHE A 224 -30.87 26.00 4.11
N ASN A 225 -29.73 26.68 4.08
CA ASN A 225 -28.44 26.12 3.69
C ASN A 225 -27.61 25.71 4.90
N GLY A 226 -26.70 24.75 4.73
CA GLY A 226 -25.73 24.34 5.76
C GLY A 226 -26.09 23.10 6.58
N VAL A 227 -27.13 22.34 6.22
CA VAL A 227 -27.48 21.08 6.91
C VAL A 227 -26.36 20.06 6.82
N LEU A 228 -25.73 19.96 5.65
CA LEU A 228 -24.57 19.09 5.47
C LEU A 228 -23.42 19.56 6.37
N ASP A 229 -23.16 20.87 6.44
CA ASP A 229 -22.15 21.47 7.31
C ASP A 229 -22.42 21.17 8.79
N PHE A 230 -23.68 21.23 9.24
CA PHE A 230 -24.08 20.82 10.59
C PHE A 230 -23.73 19.35 10.86
N THR A 231 -24.11 18.45 9.94
CA THR A 231 -23.83 17.01 10.10
C THR A 231 -22.34 16.70 10.06
N ASP A 232 -21.57 17.43 9.26
CA ASP A 232 -20.12 17.28 9.13
C ASP A 232 -19.37 17.81 10.36
N LEU A 233 -19.93 18.83 11.02
CA LEU A 233 -19.34 19.46 12.18
C LEU A 233 -19.65 18.71 13.49
N TYR A 234 -20.93 18.40 13.70
CA TYR A 234 -21.43 17.81 14.95
C TYR A 234 -21.59 16.28 14.89
N GLY A 235 -21.70 15.68 13.71
CA GLY A 235 -21.74 14.21 13.54
C GLY A 235 -20.52 13.49 14.13
N PRO A 236 -19.28 13.96 13.91
CA PRO A 236 -18.09 13.37 14.53
C PRO A 236 -18.10 13.43 16.06
N ILE A 237 -18.80 14.40 16.67
CA ILE A 237 -18.96 14.53 18.13
C ILE A 237 -19.97 13.48 18.62
N LYS A 238 -21.13 13.39 17.97
CA LYS A 238 -22.18 12.43 18.31
C LYS A 238 -21.65 10.99 18.25
N GLU A 239 -21.00 10.62 17.15
CA GLU A 239 -20.44 9.28 16.95
C GLU A 239 -19.42 8.93 18.04
N ARG A 240 -18.57 9.88 18.44
CA ARG A 240 -17.63 9.65 19.54
C ARG A 240 -18.36 9.34 20.84
N ILE A 241 -19.41 10.09 21.17
CA ILE A 241 -20.20 9.85 22.38
C ILE A 241 -20.92 8.50 22.32
N GLU A 242 -21.51 8.14 21.18
CA GLU A 242 -22.17 6.85 21.00
C GLU A 242 -21.21 5.65 21.11
N ILE A 243 -20.00 5.77 20.57
CA ILE A 243 -18.94 4.75 20.74
C ILE A 243 -18.62 4.57 22.23
N ILE A 244 -18.43 5.65 23.00
CA ILE A 244 -18.13 5.55 24.44
C ILE A 244 -19.33 4.94 25.19
N LYS A 245 -20.56 5.35 24.87
CA LYS A 245 -21.79 4.81 25.48
C LYS A 245 -21.90 3.30 25.25
N SER A 246 -21.66 2.85 24.02
CA SER A 246 -21.77 1.44 23.64
C SER A 246 -20.85 0.55 24.48
N TYR A 247 -19.64 1.02 24.75
CA TYR A 247 -18.69 0.33 25.60
C TYR A 247 -19.11 0.27 27.07
N GLN A 248 -19.60 1.38 27.62
CA GLN A 248 -20.04 1.43 29.02
C GLN A 248 -21.21 0.49 29.32
N THR A 249 -22.06 0.21 28.33
CA THR A 249 -23.18 -0.72 28.48
C THR A 249 -22.78 -2.20 28.49
N GLN A 250 -21.55 -2.53 28.09
CA GLN A 250 -21.01 -3.89 28.17
C GLN A 250 -20.58 -4.16 29.63
N LYS A 251 -21.47 -4.75 30.44
CA LYS A 251 -21.14 -5.15 31.82
C LYS A 251 -20.08 -6.25 31.83
N VAL A 252 -18.99 -6.01 32.55
CA VAL A 252 -17.95 -7.01 32.83
C VAL A 252 -18.46 -7.98 33.89
N SER A 253 -18.72 -9.22 33.51
CA SER A 253 -18.80 -10.30 34.49
C SER A 253 -17.42 -10.46 35.10
N SER A 254 -17.30 -10.35 36.43
CA SER A 254 -16.05 -10.47 37.18
C SER A 254 -15.39 -11.82 36.91
N LEU A 255 -14.56 -11.89 35.87
CA LEU A 255 -13.78 -13.06 35.53
C LEU A 255 -12.67 -13.17 36.58
N ASN A 256 -12.86 -14.13 37.48
CA ASN A 256 -11.87 -14.44 38.48
C ASN A 256 -10.75 -15.22 37.79
N ILE A 257 -9.71 -14.50 37.33
CA ILE A 257 -8.51 -15.10 36.75
C ILE A 257 -7.61 -15.71 37.85
N GLY A 258 -8.23 -16.31 38.88
CA GLY A 258 -7.64 -16.69 40.16
C GLY A 258 -6.48 -17.69 40.07
N ASN A 259 -6.30 -18.39 38.93
CA ASN A 259 -5.21 -19.33 38.72
C ASN A 259 -4.08 -18.81 37.80
N LEU A 260 -3.93 -17.49 37.61
CA LEU A 260 -2.85 -16.88 36.80
C LEU A 260 -1.43 -17.24 37.24
N THR A 261 -1.24 -17.63 38.51
CA THR A 261 0.06 -18.04 39.06
C THR A 261 0.64 -19.25 38.33
N GLU A 262 -0.20 -20.16 37.82
CA GLU A 262 0.24 -21.33 37.05
C GLU A 262 0.64 -20.96 35.63
N LEU A 263 -0.13 -20.06 34.99
CA LEU A 263 0.20 -19.51 33.67
C LEU A 263 1.50 -18.71 33.68
N GLN A 264 1.77 -17.96 34.76
CA GLN A 264 3.03 -17.23 34.91
C GLN A 264 4.26 -18.16 34.88
N LYS A 265 4.15 -19.35 35.48
CA LYS A 265 5.22 -20.37 35.40
C LYS A 265 5.44 -20.86 33.97
N MET A 266 4.37 -21.05 33.19
CA MET A 266 4.48 -21.45 31.78
C MET A 266 5.16 -20.36 30.94
N PHE A 267 4.80 -19.09 31.14
CA PHE A 267 5.41 -17.96 30.41
C PHE A 267 6.87 -17.66 30.83
N SER A 268 7.36 -18.23 31.92
CA SER A 268 8.77 -18.13 32.34
C SER A 268 9.78 -18.62 31.29
N GLU A 269 9.32 -19.48 30.36
CA GLU A 269 10.12 -20.00 29.25
C GLU A 269 9.85 -19.30 27.90
N SER A 270 9.04 -18.23 27.86
CA SER A 270 8.61 -17.48 26.65
C SER A 270 9.73 -17.19 25.65
N THR A 271 10.95 -16.90 26.11
CA THR A 271 12.11 -16.63 25.25
C THR A 271 12.48 -17.82 24.34
N LYS A 272 12.31 -19.06 24.80
CA LYS A 272 12.58 -20.28 24.01
C LYS A 272 11.54 -20.46 22.89
N PHE A 273 10.31 -19.98 23.11
CA PHE A 273 9.21 -20.11 22.15
C PHE A 273 9.19 -19.02 21.07
N LYS A 274 9.91 -17.91 21.26
CA LYS A 274 10.04 -16.84 20.23
C LYS A 274 10.60 -17.34 18.91
N ILE A 275 11.65 -18.16 18.96
CA ILE A 275 12.26 -18.73 17.75
C ILE A 275 11.30 -19.75 17.12
N GLY A 276 10.72 -20.64 17.92
CA GLY A 276 9.75 -21.62 17.44
C GLY A 276 8.51 -20.99 16.81
N SER A 277 7.96 -19.92 17.41
CA SER A 277 6.85 -19.13 16.86
C SER A 277 7.18 -18.59 15.48
N ARG A 278 8.33 -17.93 15.34
CA ARG A 278 8.77 -17.40 14.05
C ARG A 278 8.91 -18.51 13.01
N ILE A 279 9.48 -19.64 13.38
CA ILE A 279 9.59 -20.81 12.49
C ILE A 279 8.21 -21.32 12.08
N ALA A 280 7.28 -21.51 13.02
CA ALA A 280 5.94 -21.99 12.75
C ALA A 280 5.14 -21.01 11.87
N GLN A 281 5.23 -19.70 12.11
CA GLN A 281 4.65 -18.66 11.26
C GLN A 281 5.18 -18.72 9.83
N MET A 282 6.50 -18.86 9.66
CA MET A 282 7.10 -18.92 8.33
C MET A 282 6.77 -20.23 7.59
N ILE A 283 6.68 -21.36 8.29
CA ILE A 283 6.21 -22.64 7.71
C ILE A 283 4.72 -22.57 7.38
N GLN A 284 3.90 -22.01 8.27
CA GLN A 284 2.47 -21.81 8.02
C GLN A 284 2.26 -20.95 6.77
N LEU A 285 2.97 -19.81 6.69
CA LEU A 285 2.95 -18.93 5.53
C LEU A 285 3.23 -19.74 4.28
N LEU A 286 4.30 -20.53 4.25
CA LEU A 286 4.60 -21.41 3.12
C LEU A 286 3.45 -22.33 2.77
N THR A 287 2.98 -23.16 3.72
CA THR A 287 1.89 -24.14 3.47
C THR A 287 0.59 -23.50 2.97
N ARG A 288 0.42 -22.19 3.17
CA ARG A 288 -0.76 -21.41 2.77
C ARG A 288 -0.55 -20.54 1.53
N MET A 289 0.69 -20.30 1.09
CA MET A 289 0.94 -19.56 -0.15
C MET A 289 0.31 -20.27 -1.39
N ASP A 290 0.01 -21.55 -1.27
CA ASP A 290 -0.73 -22.35 -2.27
C ASP A 290 -2.22 -21.98 -2.40
N ASP A 291 -2.87 -21.51 -1.31
CA ASP A 291 -4.33 -21.31 -1.23
C ASP A 291 -4.77 -19.86 -1.52
N THR A 292 -3.90 -18.88 -1.28
CA THR A 292 -4.19 -17.45 -1.50
C THR A 292 -3.98 -17.03 -2.95
N SER A 293 -3.38 -17.89 -3.77
CA SER A 293 -3.29 -17.70 -5.22
C SER A 293 -4.52 -18.28 -5.89
N SER A 294 -5.21 -17.51 -6.74
CA SER A 294 -6.40 -17.92 -7.48
C SER A 294 -6.18 -19.07 -8.49
N LEU A 295 -5.00 -19.70 -8.49
CA LEU A 295 -4.55 -20.66 -9.49
C LEU A 295 -3.68 -21.74 -8.83
N GLY A 296 -4.32 -22.86 -8.50
CA GLY A 296 -3.75 -23.94 -7.70
C GLY A 296 -2.35 -24.47 -8.09
N ARG A 297 -1.63 -24.87 -7.04
CA ARG A 297 -0.51 -25.84 -6.92
C ARG A 297 0.50 -25.90 -8.07
N ILE A 298 1.43 -24.94 -8.12
CA ILE A 298 2.83 -25.21 -8.42
C ILE A 298 3.70 -24.18 -7.67
N TRP A 299 4.56 -24.59 -6.73
CA TRP A 299 5.50 -23.68 -6.03
C TRP A 299 6.38 -22.85 -6.97
N SER A 300 6.64 -23.37 -8.17
CA SER A 300 7.33 -22.65 -9.25
C SER A 300 6.55 -21.45 -9.79
N ASP A 301 5.25 -21.34 -9.52
CA ASP A 301 4.38 -20.23 -9.89
C ASP A 301 4.08 -19.28 -8.71
N VAL A 302 4.30 -19.71 -7.45
CA VAL A 302 4.10 -18.91 -6.21
C VAL A 302 5.26 -17.95 -5.96
N PHE A 303 6.50 -18.42 -6.14
CA PHE A 303 7.72 -17.59 -6.05
C PHE A 303 8.17 -17.04 -7.40
N ARG A 304 7.34 -17.22 -8.44
CA ARG A 304 7.58 -16.70 -9.78
C ARG A 304 7.31 -15.21 -9.79
N ASN A 305 8.27 -14.47 -9.24
CA ASN A 305 8.38 -13.08 -9.59
C ASN A 305 8.93 -13.02 -11.02
N GLU A 306 8.24 -12.32 -11.90
CA GLU A 306 8.73 -12.00 -13.25
C GLU A 306 10.11 -11.33 -13.24
N PHE A 307 10.57 -10.82 -12.09
CA PHE A 307 11.90 -10.25 -11.89
C PHE A 307 12.95 -11.22 -11.33
N THR A 308 12.59 -12.43 -10.92
CA THR A 308 13.54 -13.46 -10.43
C THR A 308 13.55 -14.73 -11.27
N GLU A 309 12.69 -14.82 -12.29
CA GLU A 309 12.70 -15.95 -13.22
C GLU A 309 13.97 -15.93 -14.08
N LEU A 310 14.93 -16.80 -13.72
CA LEU A 310 16.23 -16.91 -14.38
C LEU A 310 16.11 -17.20 -15.88
N ALA A 311 15.07 -17.93 -16.31
CA ALA A 311 14.83 -18.17 -17.73
C ALA A 311 14.51 -16.88 -18.51
N VAL A 312 13.85 -15.91 -17.87
CA VAL A 312 13.57 -14.59 -18.47
C VAL A 312 14.84 -13.75 -18.49
N LEU A 313 15.62 -13.73 -17.40
CA LEU A 313 16.93 -13.08 -17.38
C LEU A 313 17.83 -13.57 -18.52
N LYS A 314 17.86 -14.88 -18.78
CA LYS A 314 18.62 -15.44 -19.90
C LYS A 314 18.18 -14.88 -21.24
N LYS A 315 16.87 -14.75 -21.48
CA LYS A 315 16.32 -14.13 -22.70
C LYS A 315 16.66 -12.65 -22.79
N ASP A 316 16.61 -11.93 -21.68
CA ASP A 316 16.92 -10.50 -21.65
C ASP A 316 18.38 -10.23 -22.00
N LEU A 317 19.32 -11.07 -21.52
CA LEU A 317 20.74 -10.97 -21.87
C LEU A 317 20.99 -11.17 -23.38
N ASP A 318 20.08 -11.82 -24.09
CA ASP A 318 20.11 -11.97 -25.55
C ASP A 318 19.33 -10.86 -26.29
N SER A 319 18.58 -10.02 -25.58
CA SER A 319 17.72 -8.99 -26.15
C SER A 319 18.50 -7.85 -26.79
N GLN A 320 17.99 -7.31 -27.89
CA GLN A 320 18.60 -6.17 -28.58
C GLN A 320 18.66 -4.92 -27.69
N LEU A 321 17.62 -4.70 -26.88
CA LEU A 321 17.53 -3.56 -25.95
C LEU A 321 18.72 -3.51 -24.97
N LEU A 322 19.04 -4.63 -24.29
CA LEU A 322 20.16 -4.66 -23.36
C LEU A 322 21.51 -4.56 -24.09
N LYS A 323 21.63 -5.14 -25.29
CA LYS A 323 22.82 -4.99 -26.13
C LYS A 323 23.08 -3.53 -26.50
N ASP A 324 22.08 -2.83 -27.01
CA ASP A 324 22.19 -1.43 -27.44
C ASP A 324 22.59 -0.50 -26.29
N THR A 325 22.05 -0.77 -25.10
CA THR A 325 22.20 0.11 -23.94
C THR A 325 23.39 -0.22 -23.03
N LEU A 326 23.75 -1.49 -22.88
CA LEU A 326 24.89 -1.91 -22.05
C LEU A 326 26.17 -2.06 -22.88
N ASN A 327 26.10 -2.53 -24.13
CA ASN A 327 27.27 -2.82 -24.96
C ASN A 327 27.18 -2.27 -26.40
N LYS A 328 26.49 -1.15 -26.61
CA LYS A 328 26.41 -0.43 -27.90
C LYS A 328 26.01 -1.31 -29.10
N GLY A 329 25.21 -2.34 -28.86
CA GLY A 329 24.70 -3.28 -29.87
C GLY A 329 25.52 -4.57 -30.02
N GLU A 330 26.69 -4.67 -29.38
CA GLU A 330 27.49 -5.91 -29.33
C GLU A 330 26.92 -6.92 -28.32
N ASP A 331 27.33 -8.20 -28.44
CA ASP A 331 26.82 -9.25 -27.55
C ASP A 331 27.31 -9.09 -26.10
N LEU A 332 26.50 -9.52 -25.13
CA LEU A 332 26.79 -9.41 -23.70
C LEU A 332 27.56 -10.62 -23.16
N GLU A 333 28.54 -11.14 -23.92
CA GLU A 333 29.23 -12.41 -23.63
C GLU A 333 29.85 -12.45 -22.23
N VAL A 334 30.59 -11.40 -21.84
CA VAL A 334 31.24 -11.32 -20.51
C VAL A 334 30.20 -11.30 -19.39
N LEU A 335 29.11 -10.56 -19.56
CA LEU A 335 28.05 -10.48 -18.55
C LEU A 335 27.33 -11.82 -18.42
N LYS A 336 27.07 -12.51 -19.52
CA LYS A 336 26.52 -13.88 -19.53
C LYS A 336 27.44 -14.85 -18.82
N LYS A 337 28.76 -14.75 -19.05
CA LYS A 337 29.78 -15.56 -18.39
C LYS A 337 29.79 -15.32 -16.87
N VAL A 338 29.82 -14.06 -16.44
CA VAL A 338 29.82 -13.67 -15.01
C VAL A 338 28.54 -14.13 -14.31
N LEU A 339 27.38 -14.05 -14.96
CA LEU A 339 26.11 -14.52 -14.40
C LEU A 339 25.91 -16.04 -14.53
N ASN A 340 26.78 -16.79 -15.20
CA ASN A 340 26.55 -18.22 -15.38
C ASN A 340 26.33 -19.02 -14.06
N PRO A 341 27.09 -18.79 -12.98
CA PRO A 341 26.94 -19.53 -11.74
C PRO A 341 25.56 -19.38 -11.09
N ILE A 342 24.85 -18.28 -11.34
CA ILE A 342 23.54 -18.10 -10.73
C ILE A 342 22.49 -19.06 -11.29
N PHE A 343 22.66 -19.51 -12.54
CA PHE A 343 21.76 -20.50 -13.13
C PHE A 343 21.94 -21.89 -12.52
N ASP A 344 23.16 -22.26 -12.13
CA ASP A 344 23.43 -23.55 -11.51
C ASP A 344 22.93 -23.61 -10.06
N ILE A 345 23.13 -22.54 -9.30
CA ILE A 345 22.59 -22.42 -7.93
C ILE A 345 21.05 -22.34 -7.96
N GLY A 346 20.48 -21.66 -8.96
CA GLY A 346 19.04 -21.65 -9.19
C GLY A 346 18.45 -23.06 -9.36
N LYS A 347 19.18 -24.01 -9.97
CA LYS A 347 18.74 -25.42 -10.05
C LYS A 347 18.71 -26.07 -8.67
N ILE A 348 19.73 -25.84 -7.83
CA ILE A 348 19.78 -26.40 -6.45
C ILE A 348 18.59 -25.88 -5.63
N VAL A 349 18.32 -24.58 -5.70
CA VAL A 349 17.15 -23.96 -5.04
C VAL A 349 15.83 -24.53 -5.58
N SER A 350 15.73 -24.77 -6.89
CA SER A 350 14.54 -25.39 -7.49
C SER A 350 14.33 -26.85 -7.05
N VAL A 351 15.40 -27.62 -6.90
CA VAL A 351 15.34 -29.01 -6.44
C VAL A 351 14.95 -29.06 -4.96
N PHE A 352 15.45 -28.13 -4.13
CA PHE A 352 15.01 -27.98 -2.75
C PHE A 352 13.47 -27.89 -2.64
N TRP A 353 12.83 -27.08 -3.49
CA TRP A 353 11.38 -26.96 -3.53
C TRP A 353 10.71 -28.25 -3.94
N THR A 354 11.22 -28.88 -4.99
CA THR A 354 10.68 -30.15 -5.48
C THR A 354 10.71 -31.22 -4.38
N ASP A 355 11.79 -31.26 -3.60
CA ASP A 355 11.96 -32.23 -2.51
C ASP A 355 11.10 -31.90 -1.28
N SER A 356 10.89 -30.61 -0.98
CA SER A 356 10.09 -30.14 0.17
C SER A 356 8.59 -30.08 -0.13
N ASP A 357 8.20 -30.05 -1.40
CA ASP A 357 6.83 -29.89 -1.90
C ASP A 357 5.87 -30.92 -1.29
N ALA A 358 6.28 -32.18 -1.25
CA ALA A 358 5.46 -33.26 -0.69
C ALA A 358 5.15 -33.07 0.81
N ILE A 359 6.03 -32.38 1.56
CA ILE A 359 5.82 -32.07 2.98
C ILE A 359 4.85 -30.89 3.12
N PHE A 360 5.05 -29.83 2.33
CA PHE A 360 4.18 -28.65 2.43
C PHE A 360 2.78 -28.88 1.86
N LYS A 361 2.61 -29.81 0.91
CA LYS A 361 1.29 -30.25 0.37
C LYS A 361 0.52 -31.20 1.29
N ASP A 362 1.15 -31.69 2.33
CA ASP A 362 0.55 -32.64 3.25
C ASP A 362 -0.46 -31.92 4.16
N ASN A 363 -1.74 -32.25 3.99
CA ASN A 363 -2.83 -31.59 4.71
C ASN A 363 -2.73 -31.80 6.24
N ASP A 364 -2.20 -32.95 6.67
CA ASP A 364 -2.04 -33.25 8.09
C ASP A 364 -0.89 -32.41 8.67
N PHE A 365 0.25 -32.33 7.99
CA PHE A 365 1.34 -31.42 8.35
C PHE A 365 0.87 -29.97 8.48
N ARG A 366 0.11 -29.48 7.50
CA ARG A 366 -0.49 -28.13 7.55
C ARG A 366 -1.44 -27.97 8.74
N THR A 367 -2.35 -28.92 8.95
CA THR A 367 -3.29 -28.89 10.08
C THR A 367 -2.56 -28.85 11.42
N HIS A 368 -1.46 -29.60 11.54
CA HIS A 368 -0.63 -29.62 12.74
C HIS A 368 0.15 -28.32 12.95
N ILE A 369 0.72 -27.73 11.90
CA ILE A 369 1.36 -26.41 11.96
C ILE A 369 0.34 -25.33 12.34
N ASP A 370 -0.85 -25.36 11.75
CA ASP A 370 -1.95 -24.42 12.03
C ASP A 370 -2.45 -24.50 13.47
N ALA A 371 -2.34 -25.66 14.12
CA ALA A 371 -2.68 -25.84 15.53
C ALA A 371 -1.57 -25.33 16.48
N ILE A 372 -0.29 -25.49 16.12
CA ILE A 372 0.84 -25.13 16.98
C ILE A 372 1.26 -23.66 16.84
N GLU A 373 1.21 -23.10 15.63
CA GLU A 373 1.64 -21.73 15.38
C GLU A 373 0.97 -20.73 16.35
N PRO A 374 -0.37 -20.76 16.56
CA PRO A 374 -1.01 -19.82 17.47
C PRO A 374 -0.53 -19.98 18.91
N LEU A 375 -0.27 -21.21 19.38
CA LEU A 375 0.24 -21.47 20.72
C LEU A 375 1.63 -20.84 20.91
N LEU A 376 2.55 -21.11 19.98
CA LEU A 376 3.92 -20.59 20.06
C LEU A 376 3.92 -19.06 20.00
N THR A 377 3.13 -18.49 19.09
CA THR A 377 3.01 -17.04 18.89
C THR A 377 2.43 -16.34 20.10
N ASN A 378 1.35 -16.86 20.66
CA ASN A 378 0.74 -16.30 21.86
C ASN A 378 1.65 -16.44 23.08
N MET A 379 2.41 -17.54 23.20
CA MET A 379 3.36 -17.73 24.29
C MET A 379 4.59 -16.81 24.19
N ALA A 380 5.07 -16.56 22.97
CA ALA A 380 6.16 -15.62 22.68
C ALA A 380 5.78 -14.16 22.98
N GLY A 381 4.48 -13.83 22.91
CA GLY A 381 3.92 -12.50 23.14
C GLY A 381 3.77 -12.10 24.62
N VAL A 382 4.01 -13.00 25.57
CA VAL A 382 3.88 -12.75 27.01
C VAL A 382 5.26 -12.65 27.67
N GLU A 383 5.52 -11.55 28.37
CA GLU A 383 6.73 -11.42 29.21
C GLU A 383 6.53 -12.11 30.56
N SER A 384 7.46 -13.01 30.89
CA SER A 384 7.38 -13.93 32.05
C SER A 384 7.14 -13.28 33.42
N PHE A 385 7.61 -12.06 33.64
CA PHE A 385 7.58 -11.39 34.95
C PHE A 385 6.53 -10.27 35.07
N GLY A 386 5.75 -10.01 34.00
CA GLY A 386 4.83 -8.86 33.93
C GLY A 386 3.33 -9.17 33.97
N LEU A 387 2.92 -10.42 33.75
CA LEU A 387 1.51 -10.75 33.44
C LEU A 387 0.51 -10.31 34.53
N LEU A 388 0.81 -10.48 35.81
CA LEU A 388 -0.08 -10.05 36.90
C LEU A 388 -0.28 -8.53 36.92
N LYS A 389 0.79 -7.75 36.66
CA LYS A 389 0.69 -6.29 36.53
C LYS A 389 -0.12 -5.91 35.29
N SER A 390 0.08 -6.63 34.19
CA SER A 390 -0.67 -6.42 32.95
C SER A 390 -2.16 -6.70 33.12
N VAL A 391 -2.52 -7.76 33.85
CA VAL A 391 -3.92 -8.08 34.19
C VAL A 391 -4.54 -6.99 35.05
N ALA A 392 -3.85 -6.52 36.09
CA ALA A 392 -4.34 -5.43 36.93
C ALA A 392 -4.54 -4.12 36.12
N ALA A 393 -3.59 -3.80 35.22
CA ALA A 393 -3.69 -2.65 34.33
C ALA A 393 -4.91 -2.75 33.39
N VAL A 394 -5.10 -3.89 32.72
CA VAL A 394 -6.24 -4.12 31.81
C VAL A 394 -7.57 -4.11 32.56
N THR A 395 -7.62 -4.69 33.76
CA THR A 395 -8.82 -4.65 34.62
C THR A 395 -9.20 -3.22 34.97
N ASN A 396 -8.22 -2.36 35.28
CA ASN A 396 -8.45 -0.95 35.56
C ASN A 396 -8.89 -0.17 34.31
N MET A 397 -8.43 -0.55 33.11
CA MET A 397 -8.86 0.03 31.83
C MET A 397 -10.33 -0.28 31.51
N PHE A 398 -10.82 -1.44 31.95
CA PHE A 398 -12.23 -1.81 31.77
C PHE A 398 -13.18 -1.04 32.70
N ASN A 399 -12.66 -0.49 33.79
CA ASN A 399 -13.40 0.37 34.74
C ASN A 399 -13.37 1.85 34.32
N LEU A 400 -13.75 2.14 33.07
CA LEU A 400 -13.82 3.53 32.58
C LEU A 400 -14.89 4.35 33.30
N THR A 401 -14.54 5.58 33.70
CA THR A 401 -15.47 6.51 34.37
C THR A 401 -16.65 6.86 33.47
N ALA A 402 -17.84 7.02 34.07
CA ALA A 402 -19.07 7.38 33.37
C ALA A 402 -18.89 8.62 32.48
N ILE A 403 -19.55 8.64 31.32
CA ILE A 403 -19.65 9.84 30.49
C ILE A 403 -20.40 10.91 31.30
N PRO A 404 -19.89 12.15 31.39
CA PRO A 404 -20.63 13.23 32.04
C PRO A 404 -22.02 13.42 31.40
N ASN A 405 -23.05 13.67 32.23
CA ASN A 405 -24.45 13.75 31.78
C ASN A 405 -24.67 14.80 30.67
N GLU A 406 -23.81 15.81 30.63
CA GLU A 406 -23.79 16.88 29.62
C GLU A 406 -23.58 16.33 28.19
N LEU A 407 -22.80 15.26 28.02
CA LEU A 407 -22.62 14.60 26.71
C LEU A 407 -23.81 13.70 26.35
N ASN A 408 -24.53 13.17 27.34
CA ASN A 408 -25.74 12.39 27.08
C ASN A 408 -26.83 13.28 26.50
N SER A 409 -27.03 14.44 27.14
CA SER A 409 -27.95 15.48 26.69
C SER A 409 -27.67 15.91 25.25
N PHE A 410 -26.41 16.05 24.85
CA PHE A 410 -26.05 16.40 23.46
C PHE A 410 -26.61 15.47 22.40
N VAL A 411 -26.53 14.15 22.61
CA VAL A 411 -26.98 13.16 21.63
C VAL A 411 -28.49 13.31 21.40
N ASP A 412 -29.24 13.48 22.48
CA ASP A 412 -30.69 13.67 22.42
C ASP A 412 -31.05 14.99 21.69
N HIS A 413 -30.30 16.06 21.95
CA HIS A 413 -30.47 17.33 21.23
C HIS A 413 -30.11 17.21 19.74
N TYR A 414 -29.02 16.51 19.39
CA TYR A 414 -28.64 16.28 18.00
C TYR A 414 -29.71 15.49 17.25
N ASP A 415 -30.22 14.40 17.83
CA ASP A 415 -31.27 13.58 17.20
C ASP A 415 -32.59 14.36 17.06
N GLY A 416 -32.92 15.19 18.05
CA GLY A 416 -34.02 16.14 17.96
C GLY A 416 -33.85 17.12 16.81
N ILE A 417 -32.66 17.68 16.60
CA ILE A 417 -32.36 18.55 15.45
C ILE A 417 -32.53 17.77 14.14
N MET A 418 -31.91 16.60 13.99
CA MET A 418 -31.96 15.80 12.75
C MET A 418 -33.38 15.40 12.33
N THR A 419 -34.20 15.00 13.29
CA THR A 419 -35.62 14.67 13.05
C THR A 419 -36.37 15.89 12.50
N LYS A 420 -36.09 17.08 13.03
CA LYS A 420 -36.75 18.32 12.60
C LYS A 420 -36.24 18.81 11.24
N LEU A 421 -34.98 18.58 10.91
CA LEU A 421 -34.44 18.82 9.57
C LEU A 421 -35.10 17.93 8.52
N GLU A 422 -35.46 16.69 8.88
CA GLU A 422 -36.17 15.76 8.01
C GLU A 422 -37.62 16.20 7.76
N GLU A 423 -38.38 16.50 8.82
CA GLU A 423 -39.74 17.06 8.71
C GLU A 423 -39.76 18.32 7.83
N TYR A 424 -38.75 19.17 7.98
CA TYR A 424 -38.58 20.37 7.18
C TYR A 424 -38.36 20.07 5.68
N GLN A 425 -37.49 19.11 5.33
CA GLN A 425 -37.27 18.70 3.94
C GLN A 425 -38.51 18.07 3.31
N GLU A 426 -39.26 17.27 4.07
CA GLU A 426 -40.52 16.70 3.62
C GLU A 426 -41.54 17.79 3.29
N ILE A 427 -41.62 18.83 4.12
CA ILE A 427 -42.53 19.94 3.90
C ILE A 427 -42.11 20.78 2.68
N LEU A 428 -40.82 21.04 2.48
CA LEU A 428 -40.32 21.65 1.24
C LEU A 428 -40.73 20.83 0.00
N ARG A 429 -40.55 19.50 0.05
CA ARG A 429 -40.96 18.60 -1.03
C ARG A 429 -42.47 18.70 -1.27
N ASN A 430 -43.27 18.73 -0.21
CA ASN A 430 -44.73 18.85 -0.30
C ASN A 430 -45.17 20.19 -0.92
N ILE A 431 -44.47 21.30 -0.61
CA ILE A 431 -44.70 22.60 -1.26
C ILE A 431 -44.36 22.53 -2.75
N GLU A 432 -43.22 21.92 -3.11
CA GLU A 432 -42.78 21.79 -4.51
C GLU A 432 -43.65 20.82 -5.34
N GLU A 433 -44.14 19.74 -4.73
CA GLU A 433 -45.09 18.81 -5.35
C GLU A 433 -46.43 19.47 -5.58
N TYR A 434 -46.95 20.19 -4.58
CA TYR A 434 -48.18 20.95 -4.73
C TYR A 434 -48.09 22.00 -5.84
N GLN A 435 -46.97 22.71 -5.96
CA GLN A 435 -46.75 23.65 -7.06
C GLN A 435 -46.81 23.01 -8.45
N LYS A 436 -46.66 21.69 -8.56
CA LYS A 436 -46.76 20.93 -9.82
C LYS A 436 -48.15 20.32 -10.04
N GLU A 437 -49.02 20.32 -9.04
CA GLU A 437 -50.37 19.75 -9.16
C GLU A 437 -51.24 20.53 -10.16
N ALA A 438 -52.09 19.80 -10.88
CA ALA A 438 -52.99 20.37 -11.87
C ALA A 438 -53.98 21.39 -11.27
N ASP A 439 -54.36 21.22 -10.00
CA ASP A 439 -55.29 22.11 -9.31
C ASP A 439 -54.62 23.44 -8.90
N TYR A 440 -53.36 23.42 -8.48
CA TYR A 440 -52.58 24.64 -8.24
C TYR A 440 -52.36 25.43 -9.54
N GLN A 441 -51.96 24.73 -10.60
CA GLN A 441 -51.79 25.32 -11.93
C GLN A 441 -53.11 25.83 -12.52
N ARG A 442 -54.24 25.19 -12.19
CA ARG A 442 -55.59 25.67 -12.55
C ARG A 442 -55.97 26.92 -11.76
N GLY A 443 -55.66 26.98 -10.46
CA GLY A 443 -55.84 28.19 -9.64
C GLY A 443 -55.02 29.38 -10.15
N LEU A 444 -53.77 29.15 -10.56
CA LEU A 444 -52.93 30.16 -11.22
C LEU A 444 -53.54 30.68 -12.53
N LYS A 445 -54.03 29.79 -13.40
CA LYS A 445 -54.73 30.17 -14.64
C LYS A 445 -56.04 30.92 -14.41
N MET A 446 -56.73 30.64 -13.30
CA MET A 446 -57.95 31.37 -12.94
C MET A 446 -57.66 32.82 -12.52
N ILE A 447 -56.46 33.09 -11.97
CA ILE A 447 -56.00 34.45 -11.66
C ILE A 447 -55.82 35.30 -12.93
N GLU A 448 -55.47 34.67 -14.06
CA GLU A 448 -55.35 35.34 -15.37
C GLU A 448 -56.70 35.89 -15.85
N ASN A 449 -57.82 35.34 -15.38
CA ASN A 449 -59.19 35.78 -15.73
C ASN A 449 -59.78 36.78 -14.72
N VAL A 450 -59.03 37.18 -13.68
CA VAL A 450 -59.53 38.09 -12.62
C VAL A 450 -59.91 39.46 -13.18
N ASP A 451 -59.19 39.95 -14.20
CA ASP A 451 -59.50 41.22 -14.85
C ASP A 451 -60.79 41.14 -15.70
N GLU A 452 -61.06 40.00 -16.32
CA GLU A 452 -62.34 39.75 -17.02
C GLU A 452 -63.52 39.64 -16.05
N TRP A 453 -63.30 39.00 -14.89
CA TRP A 453 -64.29 38.90 -13.83
C TRP A 453 -64.61 40.27 -13.20
N SER A 454 -63.58 41.09 -12.96
CA SER A 454 -63.71 42.49 -12.49
C SER A 454 -64.56 43.32 -13.45
N ALA A 455 -64.27 43.23 -14.76
CA ALA A 455 -64.99 43.94 -15.80
C ALA A 455 -66.47 43.49 -15.88
N ALA A 456 -66.73 42.19 -15.80
CA ALA A 456 -68.09 41.64 -15.80
C ALA A 456 -68.90 42.08 -14.57
N PHE A 457 -68.26 42.25 -13.41
CA PHE A 457 -68.92 42.72 -12.19
C PHE A 457 -69.19 44.24 -12.22
N GLY A 458 -68.25 45.03 -12.74
CA GLY A 458 -68.36 46.50 -12.85
C GLY A 458 -69.50 46.99 -13.75
N GLU A 459 -70.00 46.16 -14.68
CA GLU A 459 -71.15 46.46 -15.55
C GLU A 459 -72.52 46.25 -14.86
N PHE A 460 -72.57 45.82 -13.59
CA PHE A 460 -73.82 45.55 -12.88
C PHE A 460 -74.58 46.85 -12.50
N THR A 461 -75.74 47.07 -13.11
CA THR A 461 -76.59 48.27 -12.89
C THR A 461 -77.86 48.02 -12.06
N GLY A 462 -78.00 46.85 -11.43
CA GLY A 462 -79.16 46.50 -10.59
C GLY A 462 -80.37 45.99 -11.39
N GLY A 463 -81.09 45.01 -10.83
CA GLY A 463 -82.18 44.28 -11.48
C GLY A 463 -81.80 42.83 -11.84
N ASN A 464 -82.82 41.98 -12.07
CA ASN A 464 -82.69 40.54 -12.30
C ASN A 464 -82.03 40.26 -13.67
N ASN A 465 -80.70 40.21 -13.71
CA ASN A 465 -79.93 39.99 -14.93
C ASN A 465 -79.47 38.54 -15.00
N ASP A 466 -80.35 37.66 -15.49
CA ASP A 466 -80.09 36.23 -15.66
C ASP A 466 -78.84 35.94 -16.50
N ALA A 467 -78.41 36.87 -17.37
CA ALA A 467 -77.17 36.75 -18.15
C ALA A 467 -75.90 36.92 -17.29
N LEU A 468 -75.91 37.83 -16.31
CA LEU A 468 -74.80 37.96 -15.34
C LEU A 468 -74.79 36.76 -14.38
N ARG A 469 -75.97 36.31 -13.95
CA ARG A 469 -76.13 35.12 -13.11
C ARG A 469 -75.63 33.85 -13.81
N ASN A 470 -75.95 33.69 -15.10
CA ASN A 470 -75.45 32.61 -15.93
C ASN A 470 -73.93 32.72 -16.17
N LYS A 471 -73.39 33.92 -16.43
CA LYS A 471 -71.93 34.15 -16.57
C LYS A 471 -71.16 33.86 -15.28
N ILE A 472 -71.66 34.28 -14.11
CA ILE A 472 -71.06 33.99 -12.78
C ILE A 472 -71.12 32.48 -12.48
N ASN A 473 -72.14 31.79 -12.97
CA ASN A 473 -72.29 30.34 -12.85
C ASN A 473 -71.53 29.54 -13.92
N GLU A 474 -70.91 30.19 -14.93
CA GLU A 474 -70.02 29.50 -15.85
C GLU A 474 -68.77 29.03 -15.09
N GLU A 475 -68.38 27.78 -15.30
CA GLU A 475 -67.28 27.11 -14.57
C GLU A 475 -65.93 27.85 -14.70
N LYS A 476 -65.78 28.72 -15.72
CA LYS A 476 -64.59 29.57 -15.94
C LYS A 476 -64.59 30.88 -15.13
N TYR A 477 -65.73 31.29 -14.56
CA TYR A 477 -65.93 32.54 -13.80
C TYR A 477 -66.63 32.32 -12.44
N SER A 478 -66.59 31.10 -11.89
CA SER A 478 -67.10 30.72 -10.55
C SER A 478 -65.96 30.70 -9.51
N PRO A 479 -65.39 31.85 -9.12
CA PRO A 479 -64.10 31.94 -8.43
C PRO A 479 -64.27 31.76 -6.90
N PHE A 480 -65.51 31.68 -6.40
CA PHE A 480 -65.86 31.76 -4.98
C PHE A 480 -66.45 30.47 -4.39
N GLN A 481 -66.58 29.39 -5.15
CA GLN A 481 -66.96 28.12 -4.52
C GLN A 481 -65.79 27.58 -3.67
N HIS A 482 -66.11 26.96 -2.52
CA HIS A 482 -65.21 26.53 -1.44
C HIS A 482 -63.90 25.79 -1.83
N LYS A 483 -63.70 25.40 -3.09
CA LYS A 483 -62.53 24.63 -3.55
C LYS A 483 -61.20 25.39 -3.41
N ILE A 484 -61.15 26.70 -3.73
CA ILE A 484 -59.90 27.47 -3.65
C ILE A 484 -59.59 27.90 -2.21
N THR A 485 -60.62 28.25 -1.45
CA THR A 485 -60.51 28.65 -0.05
C THR A 485 -60.14 27.47 0.84
N ASN A 486 -60.76 26.29 0.66
CA ASN A 486 -60.34 25.06 1.34
C ASN A 486 -58.87 24.72 1.07
N LYS A 487 -58.39 24.99 -0.15
CA LYS A 487 -56.98 24.80 -0.51
C LYS A 487 -56.08 25.82 0.18
N PHE A 488 -56.41 27.11 0.19
CA PHE A 488 -55.65 28.12 0.94
C PHE A 488 -55.60 27.82 2.45
N GLN A 489 -56.70 27.35 3.02
CA GLN A 489 -56.80 26.85 4.39
C GLN A 489 -55.87 25.65 4.64
N GLU A 490 -55.85 24.69 3.70
CA GLU A 490 -54.95 23.54 3.74
C GLU A 490 -53.48 23.99 3.73
N PHE A 491 -53.12 24.99 2.90
CA PHE A 491 -51.76 25.55 2.86
C PHE A 491 -51.40 26.29 4.14
N ASN A 492 -52.25 27.20 4.58
CA ASN A 492 -52.03 27.96 5.80
C ASN A 492 -51.91 27.01 7.01
N GLY A 493 -52.73 25.95 7.10
CA GLY A 493 -52.63 24.93 8.13
C GLY A 493 -51.32 24.11 8.07
N LYS A 494 -50.88 23.70 6.88
CA LYS A 494 -49.59 22.99 6.69
C LYS A 494 -48.39 23.88 7.04
N LEU A 495 -48.41 25.14 6.61
CA LEU A 495 -47.36 26.13 6.88
C LEU A 495 -47.34 26.58 8.35
N GLN A 496 -48.50 26.64 9.00
CA GLN A 496 -48.59 26.88 10.43
C GLN A 496 -48.04 25.70 11.24
N THR A 497 -48.39 24.47 10.85
CA THR A 497 -47.80 23.27 11.46
C THR A 497 -46.27 23.26 11.31
N LEU A 498 -45.76 23.67 10.13
CA LEU A 498 -44.32 23.86 9.89
C LEU A 498 -43.71 24.91 10.83
N ARG A 499 -44.29 26.12 10.88
CA ARG A 499 -43.83 27.22 11.74
C ARG A 499 -43.80 26.80 13.21
N ASP A 500 -44.86 26.15 13.68
CA ASP A 500 -44.98 25.69 15.06
C ASP A 500 -43.98 24.59 15.38
N SER A 501 -43.63 23.74 14.41
CA SER A 501 -42.67 22.65 14.59
C SER A 501 -41.23 23.18 14.60
N LEU A 502 -40.93 24.18 13.76
CA LEU A 502 -39.61 24.82 13.65
C LEU A 502 -39.30 25.80 14.79
N SER A 503 -40.28 26.58 15.26
CA SER A 503 -40.11 27.53 16.37
C SER A 503 -39.85 26.85 17.73
N LYS A 504 -40.23 25.57 17.86
CA LYS A 504 -39.99 24.75 19.06
C LYS A 504 -38.56 24.19 19.14
N VAL A 505 -37.74 24.34 18.10
CA VAL A 505 -36.38 23.81 18.09
C VAL A 505 -35.41 24.85 18.63
N ASN A 506 -34.83 24.57 19.80
CA ASN A 506 -33.77 25.41 20.36
C ASN A 506 -32.41 24.95 19.84
N PHE A 507 -31.91 25.64 18.82
CA PHE A 507 -30.70 25.22 18.12
C PHE A 507 -29.37 25.70 18.78
N THR A 508 -29.41 26.38 19.94
CA THR A 508 -28.23 27.12 20.48
C THR A 508 -27.39 26.39 21.54
N LEU A 509 -27.67 25.13 21.85
CA LEU A 509 -27.34 24.57 23.18
C LEU A 509 -25.95 23.93 23.39
N PHE A 510 -24.98 24.01 22.47
CA PHE A 510 -23.76 23.20 22.63
C PHE A 510 -22.32 23.79 22.52
N PRO A 511 -21.98 25.01 22.07
CA PRO A 511 -20.69 25.14 21.38
C PRO A 511 -19.38 25.22 22.20
N SER A 512 -19.34 25.25 23.54
CA SER A 512 -18.04 25.43 24.25
C SER A 512 -17.74 24.39 25.34
N THR A 513 -18.63 24.21 26.33
CA THR A 513 -18.38 23.29 27.45
C THR A 513 -18.37 21.82 27.01
N GLY A 514 -19.28 21.43 26.11
CA GLY A 514 -19.43 20.06 25.64
C GLY A 514 -18.28 19.57 24.75
N VAL A 515 -17.76 20.44 23.88
CA VAL A 515 -16.62 20.12 22.99
C VAL A 515 -15.34 19.91 23.79
N LYS A 516 -15.07 20.79 24.77
CA LYS A 516 -13.92 20.64 25.68
C LYS A 516 -14.02 19.35 26.48
N LEU A 517 -15.18 19.08 27.05
CA LEU A 517 -15.40 17.89 27.87
C LEU A 517 -15.30 16.59 27.04
N LEU A 518 -15.82 16.56 25.80
CA LEU A 518 -15.61 15.42 24.89
C LEU A 518 -14.14 15.24 24.52
N THR A 519 -13.43 16.35 24.28
CA THR A 519 -12.00 16.34 23.96
C THR A 519 -11.19 15.77 25.13
N ASP A 520 -11.50 16.18 26.37
CA ASP A 520 -10.83 15.69 27.58
C ASP A 520 -11.10 14.20 27.82
N VAL A 521 -12.34 13.74 27.64
CA VAL A 521 -12.70 12.31 27.72
C VAL A 521 -11.97 11.50 26.65
N THR A 522 -11.99 11.95 25.39
CA THR A 522 -11.33 11.27 24.26
C THR A 522 -9.82 11.20 24.46
N ASN A 523 -9.20 12.30 24.92
CA ASN A 523 -7.76 12.35 25.23
C ASN A 523 -7.40 11.44 26.39
N THR A 524 -8.25 11.36 27.42
CA THR A 524 -8.04 10.46 28.56
C THR A 524 -8.14 9.00 28.14
N LEU A 525 -9.12 8.64 27.31
CA LEU A 525 -9.26 7.31 26.71
C LEU A 525 -8.03 6.94 25.88
N ASN A 526 -7.61 7.82 24.97
CA ASN A 526 -6.43 7.62 24.14
C ASN A 526 -5.16 7.47 24.98
N LYS A 527 -4.97 8.31 25.99
CA LYS A 527 -3.81 8.23 26.90
C LYS A 527 -3.81 6.93 27.70
N THR A 528 -4.98 6.50 28.18
CA THR A 528 -5.15 5.24 28.93
C THR A 528 -4.81 4.03 28.08
N LEU A 529 -5.23 4.02 26.80
CA LEU A 529 -4.85 2.98 25.85
C LEU A 529 -3.36 2.99 25.57
N MET A 530 -2.79 4.15 25.20
CA MET A 530 -1.37 4.25 24.83
C MET A 530 -0.46 3.83 25.97
N ASN A 531 -0.78 4.23 27.20
CA ASN A 531 -0.02 3.87 28.40
C ASN A 531 -0.05 2.36 28.71
N ASN A 532 -1.09 1.65 28.29
CA ASN A 532 -1.31 0.25 28.66
C ASN A 532 -1.35 -0.71 27.45
N LYS A 533 -1.05 -0.23 26.23
CA LYS A 533 -1.08 -1.02 24.99
C LYS A 533 -0.26 -2.31 25.09
N MET A 534 0.90 -2.25 25.75
CA MET A 534 1.75 -3.41 26.02
C MET A 534 1.06 -4.41 26.95
N HIS A 535 0.41 -3.93 28.03
CA HIS A 535 -0.32 -4.75 28.98
C HIS A 535 -1.53 -5.45 28.33
N LEU A 536 -2.31 -4.70 27.52
CA LEU A 536 -3.43 -5.25 26.74
C LEU A 536 -2.97 -6.37 25.80
N SER A 537 -1.87 -6.13 25.07
CA SER A 537 -1.30 -7.11 24.15
C SER A 537 -0.85 -8.39 24.86
N GLN A 538 -0.23 -8.26 26.04
CA GLN A 538 0.21 -9.40 26.84
C GLN A 538 -0.97 -10.23 27.39
N VAL A 539 -2.01 -9.56 27.92
CA VAL A 539 -3.20 -10.27 28.43
C VAL A 539 -3.96 -10.95 27.29
N LYS A 540 -4.12 -10.28 26.15
CA LYS A 540 -4.73 -10.85 24.94
C LYS A 540 -3.97 -12.08 24.45
N ALA A 541 -2.64 -12.01 24.39
CA ALA A 541 -1.80 -13.13 24.02
C ALA A 541 -1.95 -14.30 25.02
N ALA A 542 -1.92 -14.04 26.33
CA ALA A 542 -2.12 -15.08 27.33
C ALA A 542 -3.49 -15.78 27.21
N LEU A 543 -4.55 -15.02 26.94
CA LEU A 543 -5.90 -15.57 26.74
C LEU A 543 -6.00 -16.38 25.45
N ASN A 544 -5.49 -15.85 24.33
CA ASN A 544 -5.45 -16.57 23.06
C ASN A 544 -4.61 -17.86 23.14
N PHE A 545 -3.55 -17.87 23.95
CA PHE A 545 -2.78 -19.08 24.24
C PHE A 545 -3.67 -20.16 24.89
N ILE A 546 -4.38 -19.81 25.96
CA ILE A 546 -5.29 -20.73 26.66
C ILE A 546 -6.37 -21.24 25.70
N LYS A 547 -7.00 -20.33 24.93
CA LYS A 547 -8.03 -20.68 23.95
C LYS A 547 -7.50 -21.63 22.86
N ALA A 548 -6.28 -21.41 22.36
CA ALA A 548 -5.66 -22.29 21.38
C ALA A 548 -5.31 -23.66 21.98
N GLY A 549 -4.97 -23.73 23.28
CA GLY A 549 -4.69 -24.99 23.98
C GLY A 549 -5.91 -25.86 24.22
N GLN A 550 -7.08 -25.24 24.39
CA GLN A 550 -8.38 -25.90 24.55
C GLN A 550 -8.79 -26.62 23.24
N GLY A 551 -8.37 -27.88 23.07
CA GLY A 551 -8.78 -28.72 21.94
C GLY A 551 -7.64 -29.49 21.26
N ILE A 552 -6.40 -29.35 21.73
CA ILE A 552 -5.27 -30.06 21.13
C ILE A 552 -4.97 -31.35 21.91
N GLY A 553 -5.59 -32.46 21.47
CA GLY A 553 -5.38 -33.81 22.03
C GLY A 553 -4.14 -34.53 21.48
N GLY A 554 -3.51 -35.34 22.35
CA GLY A 554 -2.26 -36.07 22.11
C GLY A 554 -2.39 -37.23 21.12
N ASN A 555 -1.67 -37.10 19.99
CA ASN A 555 -1.16 -38.10 19.02
C ASN A 555 -0.83 -37.42 17.67
N LYS A 556 -1.40 -36.24 17.43
CA LYS A 556 -1.19 -35.38 16.24
C LYS A 556 0.23 -34.79 16.12
N PHE A 557 0.99 -34.77 17.21
CA PHE A 557 2.26 -34.06 17.23
C PHE A 557 3.49 -34.90 16.87
N ASP A 558 3.44 -36.22 17.01
CA ASP A 558 4.56 -37.09 16.65
C ASP A 558 4.76 -37.14 15.13
N GLU A 559 3.66 -37.08 14.37
CA GLU A 559 3.71 -36.95 12.91
C GLU A 559 4.33 -35.62 12.48
N LEU A 560 3.98 -34.52 13.16
CA LEU A 560 4.59 -33.22 12.92
C LEU A 560 6.11 -33.24 13.15
N VAL A 561 6.57 -33.82 14.26
CA VAL A 561 8.01 -33.99 14.53
C VAL A 561 8.69 -34.76 13.40
N THR A 562 8.07 -35.85 12.95
CA THR A 562 8.62 -36.67 11.87
C THR A 562 8.76 -35.90 10.56
N LYS A 563 7.75 -35.10 10.20
CA LYS A 563 7.77 -34.26 8.98
C LYS A 563 8.78 -33.11 9.11
N LEU A 564 8.90 -32.49 10.28
CA LEU A 564 9.92 -31.47 10.56
C LEU A 564 11.34 -32.04 10.47
N SER A 565 11.59 -33.25 10.97
CA SER A 565 12.89 -33.93 10.82
C SER A 565 13.21 -34.28 9.35
N LYS A 566 12.21 -34.64 8.54
CA LYS A 566 12.40 -34.83 7.10
C LYS A 566 12.76 -33.51 6.41
N LEU A 567 12.07 -32.42 6.74
CA LEU A 567 12.36 -31.09 6.22
C LEU A 567 13.79 -30.66 6.60
N GLU A 568 14.18 -30.85 7.86
CA GLU A 568 15.56 -30.61 8.34
C GLU A 568 16.60 -31.37 7.52
N THR A 569 16.33 -32.64 7.17
CA THR A 569 17.24 -33.46 6.36
C THR A 569 17.43 -32.87 4.95
N ILE A 570 16.34 -32.48 4.29
CA ILE A 570 16.38 -31.85 2.96
C ILE A 570 17.16 -30.54 3.03
N ILE A 571 16.89 -29.70 4.03
CA ILE A 571 17.58 -28.42 4.26
C ILE A 571 19.08 -28.65 4.41
N ASN A 572 19.50 -29.59 5.25
CA ASN A 572 20.91 -29.88 5.50
C ASN A 572 21.63 -30.41 4.25
N GLU A 573 20.95 -31.22 3.43
CA GLU A 573 21.52 -31.71 2.16
C GLU A 573 21.73 -30.57 1.16
N LYS A 574 20.70 -29.73 0.91
CA LYS A 574 20.81 -28.64 -0.07
C LYS A 574 21.75 -27.53 0.40
N ARG A 575 21.85 -27.28 1.71
CA ARG A 575 22.87 -26.40 2.28
C ARG A 575 24.28 -26.86 1.96
N LYS A 576 24.56 -28.18 2.03
CA LYS A 576 25.86 -28.72 1.64
C LYS A 576 26.14 -28.50 0.15
N GLN A 577 25.16 -28.73 -0.72
CA GLN A 577 25.29 -28.48 -2.16
C GLN A 577 25.57 -27.01 -2.46
N LEU A 578 24.83 -26.09 -1.81
CA LEU A 578 25.04 -24.65 -1.94
C LEU A 578 26.45 -24.24 -1.48
N ASN A 579 26.91 -24.76 -0.34
CA ASN A 579 28.25 -24.48 0.17
C ASN A 579 29.35 -24.99 -0.78
N THR A 580 29.12 -26.12 -1.46
CA THR A 580 30.03 -26.61 -2.51
C THR A 580 30.08 -25.67 -3.70
N GLU A 581 28.95 -25.19 -4.20
CA GLU A 581 28.94 -24.20 -5.30
C GLU A 581 29.58 -22.87 -4.90
N ARG A 582 29.37 -22.41 -3.65
CA ARG A 582 30.05 -21.22 -3.12
C ARG A 582 31.57 -21.37 -3.17
N LYS A 583 32.12 -22.52 -2.74
CA LYS A 583 33.57 -22.77 -2.80
C LYS A 583 34.13 -22.75 -4.23
N LYS A 584 33.37 -23.20 -5.23
CA LYS A 584 33.80 -23.14 -6.64
C LYS A 584 33.95 -21.71 -7.15
N LEU A 585 33.20 -20.74 -6.59
CA LEU A 585 33.31 -19.34 -6.97
C LEU A 585 34.64 -18.74 -6.50
N ASP A 586 35.11 -19.12 -5.31
CA ASP A 586 36.38 -18.67 -4.73
C ASP A 586 37.59 -19.21 -5.52
N GLU A 587 37.47 -20.41 -6.08
CA GLU A 587 38.53 -21.10 -6.83
C GLU A 587 38.46 -20.84 -8.35
N SER A 588 37.54 -19.99 -8.81
CA SER A 588 37.26 -19.77 -10.23
C SER A 588 38.37 -18.96 -10.94
N PRO A 589 38.73 -19.29 -12.20
CA PRO A 589 39.57 -18.43 -13.04
C PRO A 589 38.94 -17.04 -13.28
N ASP A 590 37.64 -16.89 -13.03
CA ASP A 590 36.88 -15.65 -13.18
C ASP A 590 36.85 -14.79 -11.90
N ALA A 591 37.65 -15.13 -10.88
CA ALA A 591 37.69 -14.44 -9.59
C ALA A 591 37.91 -12.92 -9.71
N GLU A 592 38.59 -12.45 -10.76
CA GLU A 592 38.83 -11.02 -11.00
C GLU A 592 37.55 -10.27 -11.40
N PHE A 593 36.63 -10.91 -12.15
CA PHE A 593 35.31 -10.34 -12.44
C PHE A 593 34.43 -10.27 -11.19
N TYR A 594 34.53 -11.28 -10.33
CA TYR A 594 33.75 -11.35 -9.08
C TYR A 594 34.11 -10.24 -8.08
N LYS A 595 35.33 -9.71 -8.11
CA LYS A 595 35.69 -8.50 -7.34
C LYS A 595 34.85 -7.29 -7.75
N GLU A 596 34.55 -7.12 -9.03
CA GLU A 596 33.70 -6.03 -9.52
C GLU A 596 32.22 -6.26 -9.15
N VAL A 597 31.77 -7.52 -9.15
CA VAL A 597 30.41 -7.89 -8.70
C VAL A 597 30.22 -7.52 -7.23
N VAL A 598 31.18 -7.88 -6.38
CA VAL A 598 31.17 -7.56 -4.94
C VAL A 598 31.18 -6.04 -4.69
N LYS A 599 31.98 -5.28 -5.45
CA LYS A 599 31.98 -3.81 -5.36
C LYS A 599 30.63 -3.20 -5.70
N LEU A 600 29.97 -3.69 -6.76
CA LEU A 600 28.63 -3.25 -7.13
C LEU A 600 27.63 -3.60 -6.01
N ASN A 601 27.71 -4.82 -5.47
CA ASN A 601 26.80 -5.33 -4.45
C ASN A 601 26.83 -4.51 -3.15
N LYS A 602 28.02 -4.12 -2.68
CA LYS A 602 28.21 -3.34 -1.44
C LYS A 602 27.71 -1.89 -1.52
N GLY A 603 27.45 -1.37 -2.72
CA GLY A 603 27.14 0.06 -2.94
C GLY A 603 25.69 0.39 -3.30
N PHE A 604 24.88 -0.58 -3.73
CA PHE A 604 23.65 -0.27 -4.48
C PHE A 604 22.48 -1.22 -4.21
N ASN A 605 21.40 -0.71 -3.61
CA ASN A 605 20.13 -1.43 -3.45
C ASN A 605 19.30 -1.31 -4.75
N VAL A 606 19.70 -2.01 -5.81
CA VAL A 606 19.12 -1.83 -7.15
C VAL A 606 17.81 -2.61 -7.35
N LYS A 607 17.64 -3.73 -6.63
CA LYS A 607 16.49 -4.65 -6.76
C LYS A 607 15.16 -3.93 -6.52
N ALA A 608 14.96 -3.35 -5.33
CA ALA A 608 13.66 -2.79 -4.95
C ALA A 608 13.25 -1.59 -5.82
N LYS A 609 14.24 -0.82 -6.29
CA LYS A 609 14.02 0.45 -7.01
C LYS A 609 13.52 0.25 -8.43
N MET A 610 14.17 -0.63 -9.18
CA MET A 610 13.79 -0.93 -10.56
C MET A 610 12.48 -1.72 -10.63
N VAL A 611 12.27 -2.66 -9.70
CA VAL A 611 11.01 -3.40 -9.57
C VAL A 611 9.84 -2.45 -9.31
N ALA A 612 10.00 -1.51 -8.36
CA ALA A 612 8.97 -0.51 -8.08
C ALA A 612 8.65 0.36 -9.30
N GLY A 613 9.68 0.83 -10.02
CA GLY A 613 9.49 1.58 -11.27
C GLY A 613 8.74 0.79 -12.34
N SER A 614 9.14 -0.47 -12.57
CA SER A 614 8.49 -1.35 -13.54
C SER A 614 7.02 -1.56 -13.19
N ASN A 615 6.69 -1.86 -11.94
CA ASN A 615 5.33 -2.08 -11.46
C ASN A 615 4.44 -0.83 -11.63
N LEU A 616 4.96 0.36 -11.29
CA LEU A 616 4.23 1.61 -11.49
C LEU A 616 3.86 1.82 -12.97
N PHE A 617 4.78 1.57 -13.90
CA PHE A 617 4.48 1.67 -15.32
C PHE A 617 3.47 0.63 -15.83
N LYS A 618 3.40 -0.57 -15.24
CA LYS A 618 2.31 -1.54 -15.54
C LYS A 618 0.97 -1.00 -15.10
N ILE A 619 0.92 -0.42 -13.91
CA ILE A 619 -0.31 0.18 -13.38
C ILE A 619 -0.74 1.35 -14.27
N PHE A 620 0.20 2.18 -14.74
CA PHE A 620 -0.12 3.27 -15.67
C PHE A 620 -0.67 2.76 -17.01
N ASP A 621 -0.11 1.68 -17.55
CA ASP A 621 -0.64 1.04 -18.76
C ASP A 621 -2.09 0.59 -18.57
N LYS A 622 -2.40 -0.01 -17.41
CA LYS A 622 -3.77 -0.41 -17.05
C LYS A 622 -4.71 0.79 -16.92
N ILE A 623 -4.32 1.82 -16.18
CA ILE A 623 -5.12 3.05 -15.99
C ILE A 623 -5.46 3.72 -17.33
N VAL A 624 -4.53 3.70 -18.30
CA VAL A 624 -4.74 4.35 -19.60
C VAL A 624 -5.57 3.50 -20.57
N ARG A 625 -5.61 2.18 -20.38
CA ARG A 625 -6.29 1.26 -21.31
C ARG A 625 -7.68 0.83 -20.83
N ASP A 626 -7.93 0.85 -19.52
CA ASP A 626 -9.13 0.29 -18.91
C ASP A 626 -10.03 1.39 -18.34
N THR A 627 -11.31 1.42 -18.75
CA THR A 627 -12.31 2.36 -18.24
C THR A 627 -13.01 1.86 -16.96
N LYS A 628 -12.65 0.68 -16.45
CA LYS A 628 -13.28 0.11 -15.25
C LYS A 628 -13.16 0.99 -14.01
N PHE A 629 -12.05 1.71 -13.84
CA PHE A 629 -11.89 2.66 -12.73
C PHE A 629 -12.85 3.84 -12.86
N ASP A 630 -13.00 4.39 -14.08
CA ASP A 630 -13.97 5.45 -14.36
C ASP A 630 -15.40 4.98 -14.04
N ASN A 631 -15.77 3.79 -14.54
CA ASN A 631 -17.07 3.17 -14.25
C ASN A 631 -17.30 2.94 -12.74
N PHE A 632 -16.27 2.57 -11.99
CA PHE A 632 -16.34 2.39 -10.54
C PHE A 632 -16.63 3.71 -9.82
N PHE A 633 -15.94 4.79 -10.20
CA PHE A 633 -16.18 6.11 -9.61
C PHE A 633 -17.53 6.69 -10.02
N GLU A 634 -17.97 6.48 -11.27
CA GLU A 634 -19.31 6.87 -11.72
C GLU A 634 -20.41 6.13 -10.96
N ALA A 635 -20.28 4.79 -10.80
CA ALA A 635 -21.20 4.01 -9.97
C ALA A 635 -21.18 4.48 -8.50
N GLY A 636 -20.00 4.85 -8.00
CA GLY A 636 -19.81 5.44 -6.68
C GLY A 636 -20.53 6.79 -6.52
N ASP A 637 -20.47 7.68 -7.51
CA ASP A 637 -21.17 8.97 -7.50
C ASP A 637 -22.70 8.77 -7.46
N VAL A 638 -23.20 7.83 -8.26
CA VAL A 638 -24.62 7.48 -8.31
C VAL A 638 -25.07 6.90 -6.96
N LEU A 639 -24.30 5.96 -6.39
CA LEU A 639 -24.56 5.44 -5.06
C LEU A 639 -24.50 6.53 -3.99
N TYR A 640 -23.57 7.48 -4.10
CA TYR A 640 -23.46 8.58 -3.14
C TYR A 640 -24.70 9.47 -3.15
N LYS A 641 -25.21 9.82 -4.34
CA LYS A 641 -26.49 10.54 -4.46
C LYS A 641 -27.63 9.78 -3.80
N LYS A 642 -27.70 8.46 -4.01
CA LYS A 642 -28.72 7.63 -3.36
C LYS A 642 -28.58 7.61 -1.83
N ILE A 643 -27.35 7.56 -1.32
CA ILE A 643 -27.07 7.65 0.12
C ILE A 643 -27.45 9.03 0.68
N GLN A 644 -27.33 10.11 -0.09
CA GLN A 644 -27.72 11.45 0.36
C GLN A 644 -29.23 11.59 0.57
N GLU A 645 -30.04 10.82 -0.18
CA GLU A 645 -31.50 10.71 -0.03
C GLU A 645 -31.93 9.90 1.20
N VAL A 646 -31.00 9.19 1.87
CA VAL A 646 -31.32 8.45 3.09
C VAL A 646 -31.79 9.45 4.17
N PRO A 647 -32.90 9.16 4.87
CA PRO A 647 -33.46 10.02 5.91
C PRO A 647 -32.44 10.46 6.97
N PHE A 648 -32.52 11.71 7.43
CA PHE A 648 -31.60 12.25 8.44
C PHE A 648 -31.73 11.54 9.80
N SER A 649 -32.91 11.04 10.14
CA SER A 649 -33.16 10.18 11.31
C SER A 649 -32.45 8.83 11.26
N ASN A 650 -31.96 8.41 10.09
CA ASN A 650 -31.25 7.15 9.94
C ASN A 650 -29.89 7.19 10.64
N LYS A 651 -29.74 6.38 11.69
CA LYS A 651 -28.52 6.31 12.51
C LYS A 651 -27.24 6.00 11.72
N ASN A 652 -27.34 5.33 10.57
CA ASN A 652 -26.16 4.97 9.77
C ASN A 652 -25.78 6.02 8.72
N ARG A 653 -26.65 7.00 8.44
CA ARG A 653 -26.47 7.97 7.34
C ARG A 653 -25.12 8.67 7.40
N PHE A 654 -24.72 9.15 8.58
CA PHE A 654 -23.45 9.85 8.77
C PHE A 654 -22.25 8.96 8.36
N LYS A 655 -22.20 7.71 8.84
CA LYS A 655 -21.14 6.74 8.50
C LYS A 655 -21.08 6.46 7.00
N LEU A 656 -22.24 6.29 6.36
CA LEU A 656 -22.34 6.05 4.91
C LEU A 656 -21.81 7.27 4.11
N ILE A 657 -22.23 8.49 4.47
CA ILE A 657 -21.76 9.72 3.81
C ILE A 657 -20.27 9.91 4.01
N LEU A 658 -19.77 9.74 5.22
CA LEU A 658 -18.33 9.86 5.53
C LEU A 658 -17.51 8.90 4.66
N LYS A 659 -17.99 7.67 4.50
CA LYS A 659 -17.34 6.69 3.62
C LYS A 659 -17.37 7.14 2.16
N MET A 660 -18.49 7.63 1.64
CA MET A 660 -18.57 8.12 0.26
C MET A 660 -17.72 9.37 0.03
N LYS A 661 -17.55 10.24 1.02
CA LYS A 661 -16.58 11.36 0.95
C LYS A 661 -15.15 10.87 0.81
N LYS A 662 -14.76 9.79 1.50
CA LYS A 662 -13.46 9.14 1.26
C LYS A 662 -13.34 8.69 -0.19
N LEU A 663 -14.40 8.11 -0.78
CA LEU A 663 -14.40 7.73 -2.21
C LEU A 663 -14.15 8.92 -3.13
N GLN A 664 -14.76 10.08 -2.85
CA GLN A 664 -14.54 11.32 -3.61
C GLN A 664 -13.11 11.82 -3.53
N THR A 665 -12.48 11.76 -2.35
CA THR A 665 -11.05 12.09 -2.18
C THR A 665 -10.17 11.14 -3.01
N ILE A 666 -10.44 9.84 -2.97
CA ILE A 666 -9.73 8.83 -3.77
C ILE A 666 -9.91 9.12 -5.26
N LYS A 667 -11.14 9.44 -5.70
CA LYS A 667 -11.46 9.82 -7.09
C LYS A 667 -10.64 11.03 -7.54
N SER A 668 -10.62 12.10 -6.73
CA SER A 668 -9.85 13.31 -7.06
C SER A 668 -8.37 13.01 -7.26
N ARG A 669 -7.76 12.20 -6.39
CA ARG A 669 -6.35 11.80 -6.51
C ARG A 669 -6.13 10.89 -7.72
N TYR A 670 -7.09 10.02 -8.04
CA TYR A 670 -7.05 9.18 -9.24
C TYR A 670 -7.09 10.01 -10.52
N GLU A 671 -7.96 11.02 -10.61
CA GLU A 671 -8.04 11.90 -11.79
C GLU A 671 -6.76 12.72 -11.98
N GLU A 672 -6.20 13.24 -10.89
CA GLU A 672 -4.91 13.94 -10.92
C GLU A 672 -3.77 13.01 -11.39
N LEU A 673 -3.72 11.80 -10.84
CA LEU A 673 -2.78 10.76 -11.27
C LEU A 673 -2.96 10.44 -12.76
N LYS A 674 -4.18 10.23 -13.23
CA LYS A 674 -4.49 9.90 -14.63
C LYS A 674 -4.03 11.02 -15.57
N LYS A 675 -4.26 12.28 -15.20
CA LYS A 675 -3.76 13.45 -15.92
C LYS A 675 -2.23 13.45 -16.00
N GLU A 676 -1.54 13.24 -14.87
CA GLU A 676 -0.08 13.20 -14.80
C GLU A 676 0.53 12.04 -15.61
N ILE A 677 -0.16 10.89 -15.67
CA ILE A 677 0.20 9.75 -16.51
C ILE A 677 0.05 10.12 -17.99
N LEU A 678 -1.07 10.73 -18.39
CA LEU A 678 -1.30 11.10 -19.79
C LEU A 678 -0.29 12.15 -20.28
N LEU A 679 0.08 13.13 -19.45
CA LEU A 679 1.15 14.08 -19.75
C LEU A 679 2.50 13.37 -19.95
N ARG A 680 2.83 12.40 -19.10
CA ARG A 680 4.03 11.56 -19.25
C ARG A 680 4.00 10.75 -20.55
N LYS A 681 2.85 10.17 -20.91
CA LYS A 681 2.67 9.41 -22.15
C LYS A 681 3.04 10.24 -23.38
N GLN A 682 2.62 11.51 -23.40
CA GLN A 682 2.95 12.44 -24.49
C GLN A 682 4.46 12.69 -24.56
N ARG A 683 5.14 12.87 -23.41
CA ARG A 683 6.61 13.07 -23.36
C ARG A 683 7.39 11.86 -23.84
N TYR A 684 6.89 10.65 -23.60
CA TYR A 684 7.59 9.42 -23.97
C TYR A 684 7.27 8.94 -25.39
N ASN A 685 6.19 9.45 -26.00
CA ASN A 685 5.82 9.09 -27.37
C ASN A 685 6.96 9.42 -28.34
N ASN A 686 7.24 8.49 -29.26
CA ASN A 686 8.27 8.61 -30.30
C ASN A 686 9.72 8.77 -29.78
N VAL A 687 9.96 8.59 -28.48
CA VAL A 687 11.32 8.53 -27.94
C VAL A 687 11.81 7.08 -27.97
N PRO A 688 12.99 6.78 -28.55
CA PRO A 688 13.59 5.46 -28.49
C PRO A 688 13.79 4.96 -27.06
N MET A 689 13.56 3.67 -26.83
CA MET A 689 13.55 3.06 -25.49
C MET A 689 14.93 3.14 -24.82
N GLU A 690 16.00 2.95 -25.59
CA GLU A 690 17.40 3.16 -25.18
C GLU A 690 17.71 4.58 -24.68
N ASN A 691 17.01 5.59 -25.19
CA ASN A 691 17.15 6.98 -24.75
C ASN A 691 16.31 7.22 -23.50
N LEU A 692 15.12 6.63 -23.41
CA LEU A 692 14.22 6.78 -22.27
C LEU A 692 14.86 6.29 -20.97
N ILE A 693 15.48 5.10 -20.97
CA ILE A 693 16.10 4.56 -19.75
C ILE A 693 17.23 5.44 -19.20
N GLN A 694 17.89 6.22 -20.06
CA GLN A 694 18.96 7.14 -19.65
C GLN A 694 18.44 8.43 -19.01
N LEU A 695 17.12 8.66 -18.99
CA LEU A 695 16.52 9.85 -18.39
C LEU A 695 16.39 9.64 -16.88
N ARG A 696 17.09 10.48 -16.11
CA ARG A 696 17.03 10.48 -14.64
C ARG A 696 15.59 10.51 -14.10
N TRP A 697 14.77 11.36 -14.69
CA TRP A 697 13.42 11.64 -14.26
C TRP A 697 12.40 10.58 -14.72
N LEU A 698 12.79 9.57 -15.51
CA LEU A 698 11.86 8.52 -15.96
C LEU A 698 11.25 7.77 -14.78
N ILE A 699 12.08 7.36 -13.82
CA ILE A 699 11.67 6.59 -12.63
C ILE A 699 11.71 7.46 -11.37
N GLU A 700 12.72 8.33 -11.22
CA GLU A 700 12.87 9.09 -9.97
C GLU A 700 11.65 9.96 -9.68
N ASN A 701 11.11 10.68 -10.66
CA ASN A 701 9.98 11.58 -10.43
C ASN A 701 8.63 10.85 -10.21
N LEU A 702 8.61 9.52 -10.15
CA LEU A 702 7.38 8.77 -9.86
C LEU A 702 6.99 8.86 -8.36
N TYR A 703 7.91 9.23 -7.46
CA TYR A 703 7.57 9.45 -6.05
C TYR A 703 6.63 10.66 -5.85
N GLU A 704 6.60 11.59 -6.81
CA GLU A 704 5.81 12.82 -6.77
C GLU A 704 4.36 12.63 -7.23
N LEU A 705 4.01 11.44 -7.73
CA LEU A 705 2.66 11.19 -8.23
C LEU A 705 1.64 11.10 -7.08
N PRO A 706 0.39 11.53 -7.32
CA PRO A 706 -0.68 11.32 -6.34
C PRO A 706 -0.89 9.82 -6.06
N ASN A 707 -1.03 9.44 -4.79
CA ASN A 707 -1.42 8.09 -4.39
C ASN A 707 -2.95 8.05 -4.14
N PRO A 708 -3.73 7.30 -4.95
CA PRO A 708 -5.18 7.22 -4.73
C PRO A 708 -5.56 6.55 -3.41
N GLU A 709 -4.72 5.67 -2.83
CA GLU A 709 -5.00 4.91 -1.60
C GLU A 709 -6.26 4.03 -1.70
N LEU A 710 -6.55 3.50 -2.89
CA LEU A 710 -7.70 2.63 -3.14
C LEU A 710 -7.39 1.17 -2.78
N LYS A 711 -8.13 0.61 -1.83
CA LYS A 711 -8.09 -0.82 -1.46
C LYS A 711 -9.44 -1.46 -1.77
N VAL A 712 -9.49 -2.36 -2.75
CA VAL A 712 -10.72 -2.98 -3.27
C VAL A 712 -11.49 -3.70 -2.17
N GLU A 713 -10.79 -4.42 -1.29
CA GLU A 713 -11.42 -5.17 -0.21
C GLU A 713 -12.18 -4.27 0.78
N GLU A 714 -11.68 -3.06 1.05
CA GLU A 714 -12.36 -2.08 1.88
C GLU A 714 -13.72 -1.66 1.30
N TRP A 715 -13.84 -1.64 -0.04
CA TRP A 715 -15.07 -1.27 -0.75
C TRP A 715 -16.00 -2.46 -0.94
N LYS A 716 -15.48 -3.67 -1.10
CA LYS A 716 -16.29 -4.90 -1.06
C LYS A 716 -16.99 -5.05 0.28
N GLN A 717 -16.26 -4.85 1.38
CA GLN A 717 -16.82 -4.90 2.72
C GLN A 717 -17.89 -3.83 2.91
N PHE A 718 -17.66 -2.61 2.42
CA PHE A 718 -18.64 -1.53 2.47
C PHE A 718 -19.91 -1.86 1.69
N ALA A 719 -19.80 -2.34 0.45
CA ALA A 719 -20.94 -2.74 -0.37
C ALA A 719 -21.72 -3.92 0.26
N GLY A 720 -21.01 -4.81 0.95
CA GLY A 720 -21.57 -5.94 1.68
C GLY A 720 -22.32 -5.60 2.96
N LEU A 721 -22.26 -4.35 3.47
CA LEU A 721 -22.92 -3.96 4.72
C LEU A 721 -24.45 -4.10 4.63
N GLU A 722 -25.05 -4.84 5.56
CA GLU A 722 -26.50 -4.98 5.65
C GLU A 722 -27.20 -3.62 5.83
N SER A 723 -26.59 -2.72 6.60
CA SER A 723 -27.10 -1.37 6.79
C SER A 723 -27.16 -0.58 5.48
N LEU A 724 -26.21 -0.78 4.56
CA LEU A 724 -26.25 -0.15 3.24
C LEU A 724 -27.33 -0.80 2.36
N LYS A 725 -27.39 -2.14 2.33
CA LYS A 725 -28.38 -2.90 1.56
C LYS A 725 -29.81 -2.53 1.94
N ASN A 726 -30.12 -2.48 3.22
CA ASN A 726 -31.45 -2.13 3.71
C ASN A 726 -31.85 -0.72 3.31
N ASN A 727 -30.91 0.24 3.34
CA ASN A 727 -31.15 1.64 3.03
C ASN A 727 -31.12 1.98 1.53
N THR A 728 -30.71 1.04 0.66
CA THR A 728 -30.61 1.24 -0.79
C THR A 728 -31.38 0.18 -1.60
N SER A 729 -32.21 -0.61 -0.93
CA SER A 729 -32.91 -1.80 -1.44
C SER A 729 -33.94 -1.54 -2.57
N GLY A 730 -34.18 -0.29 -2.94
CA GLY A 730 -35.17 0.11 -3.96
C GLY A 730 -34.61 0.37 -5.36
N GLY A 731 -33.31 0.19 -5.61
CA GLY A 731 -32.71 0.51 -6.91
C GLY A 731 -31.47 -0.32 -7.28
N ASN A 732 -31.02 -0.17 -8.54
CA ASN A 732 -29.90 -0.93 -9.10
C ASN A 732 -28.53 -0.32 -8.77
N GLU A 733 -28.46 0.80 -8.06
CA GLU A 733 -27.25 1.57 -7.82
C GLU A 733 -26.21 0.76 -7.01
N LEU A 734 -26.64 0.10 -5.93
CA LEU A 734 -25.75 -0.73 -5.12
C LEU A 734 -25.23 -1.94 -5.91
N ALA A 735 -26.10 -2.64 -6.65
CA ALA A 735 -25.72 -3.79 -7.46
C ALA A 735 -24.73 -3.39 -8.59
N ASN A 736 -24.94 -2.21 -9.20
CA ASN A 736 -24.02 -1.66 -10.19
C ASN A 736 -22.66 -1.32 -9.56
N PHE A 737 -22.65 -0.76 -8.35
CA PHE A 737 -21.42 -0.48 -7.61
C PHE A 737 -20.67 -1.77 -7.23
N GLU A 738 -21.37 -2.79 -6.71
CA GLU A 738 -20.81 -4.12 -6.41
C GLU A 738 -20.15 -4.74 -7.65
N LYS A 739 -20.86 -4.73 -8.79
CA LYS A 739 -20.33 -5.24 -10.06
C LYS A 739 -19.12 -4.43 -10.55
N ALA A 740 -19.12 -3.12 -10.36
CA ALA A 740 -17.99 -2.28 -10.75
C ALA A 740 -16.73 -2.55 -9.89
N ILE A 741 -16.90 -2.86 -8.61
CA ILE A 741 -15.80 -3.24 -7.70
C ILE A 741 -15.08 -4.50 -8.18
N GLU A 742 -15.80 -5.49 -8.71
CA GLU A 742 -15.20 -6.74 -9.22
C GLU A 742 -14.24 -6.51 -10.38
N GLY A 743 -14.42 -5.42 -11.14
CA GLY A 743 -13.62 -5.10 -12.31
C GLY A 743 -12.30 -4.40 -12.03
N ILE A 744 -12.10 -3.84 -10.84
CA ILE A 744 -10.95 -2.99 -10.51
C ILE A 744 -9.88 -3.73 -9.69
N SER A 745 -8.71 -3.12 -9.56
CA SER A 745 -7.63 -3.58 -8.68
C SER A 745 -7.23 -2.48 -7.69
N ASP A 746 -6.48 -2.85 -6.65
CA ASP A 746 -5.92 -1.87 -5.71
C ASP A 746 -5.09 -0.80 -6.44
N LEU A 747 -5.19 0.45 -5.95
CA LEU A 747 -4.36 1.58 -6.33
C LEU A 747 -3.80 2.25 -5.06
N ASP A 748 -2.92 1.52 -4.37
CA ASP A 748 -2.11 2.02 -3.27
C ASP A 748 -0.62 1.85 -3.64
N PHE A 749 0.05 2.95 -3.91
CA PHE A 749 1.42 2.95 -4.43
C PHE A 749 2.47 3.33 -3.40
N ALA A 750 2.09 3.53 -2.14
CA ALA A 750 2.98 4.08 -1.10
C ALA A 750 4.31 3.31 -1.01
N GLU A 751 4.25 1.98 -1.10
CA GLU A 751 5.43 1.13 -1.06
C GLU A 751 6.32 1.27 -2.30
N TYR A 752 5.73 1.33 -3.51
CA TYR A 752 6.50 1.54 -4.73
C TYR A 752 7.14 2.93 -4.75
N GLN A 753 6.40 3.97 -4.35
CA GLN A 753 6.88 5.36 -4.33
C GLN A 753 8.02 5.58 -3.33
N LYS A 754 8.02 4.86 -2.20
CA LYS A 754 9.14 4.89 -1.24
C LYS A 754 10.45 4.40 -1.86
N ASN A 755 10.37 3.50 -2.84
CA ASN A 755 11.54 2.81 -3.40
C ASN A 755 12.13 3.51 -4.64
N VAL A 756 11.36 4.25 -5.43
CA VAL A 756 11.84 4.88 -6.69
C VAL A 756 12.83 6.05 -6.58
N PRO A 757 13.01 6.79 -5.45
CA PRO A 757 14.05 7.81 -5.36
C PRO A 757 15.46 7.25 -5.57
N ASN A 758 16.38 8.01 -6.18
CA ASN A 758 17.76 7.61 -6.48
C ASN A 758 17.92 6.39 -7.43
N THR A 759 16.88 6.00 -8.17
CA THR A 759 16.94 4.85 -9.10
C THR A 759 17.96 5.07 -10.23
N TYR A 760 18.16 6.31 -10.69
CA TYR A 760 19.08 6.59 -11.80
C TYR A 760 20.55 6.39 -11.42
N ALA A 761 20.93 6.72 -10.19
CA ALA A 761 22.27 6.46 -9.69
C ALA A 761 22.60 4.95 -9.72
N ASN A 762 21.60 4.12 -9.41
CA ASN A 762 21.71 2.66 -9.43
C ASN A 762 21.82 2.12 -10.88
N LEU A 763 21.06 2.68 -11.83
CA LEU A 763 21.22 2.37 -13.25
C LEU A 763 22.64 2.68 -13.76
N ARG A 764 23.15 3.88 -13.41
CA ARG A 764 24.51 4.30 -13.79
C ARG A 764 25.58 3.39 -13.18
N ALA A 765 25.36 2.89 -11.98
CA ALA A 765 26.24 1.92 -11.35
C ALA A 765 26.30 0.60 -12.13
N LEU A 766 25.16 0.08 -12.59
CA LEU A 766 25.11 -1.12 -13.43
C LEU A 766 25.88 -0.93 -14.75
N ILE A 767 25.69 0.22 -15.42
CA ILE A 767 26.43 0.54 -16.66
C ILE A 767 27.94 0.62 -16.38
N ARG A 768 28.35 1.26 -15.28
CA ARG A 768 29.76 1.33 -14.88
C ARG A 768 30.35 -0.04 -14.57
N PHE A 769 29.59 -0.89 -13.89
CA PHE A 769 29.98 -2.28 -13.63
C PHE A 769 30.19 -3.05 -14.94
N HIS A 770 29.27 -2.93 -15.90
CA HIS A 770 29.43 -3.61 -17.19
C HIS A 770 30.71 -3.15 -17.91
N ASN A 771 30.98 -1.84 -17.95
CA ASN A 771 32.22 -1.32 -18.51
C ASN A 771 33.48 -1.81 -17.74
N ALA A 772 33.37 -1.97 -16.42
CA ALA A 772 34.47 -2.47 -15.59
C ALA A 772 34.79 -3.93 -15.93
N ILE A 773 33.79 -4.82 -16.06
CA ILE A 773 34.04 -6.21 -16.42
C ILE A 773 34.60 -6.36 -17.85
N LEU A 774 34.19 -5.53 -18.81
CA LEU A 774 34.79 -5.49 -20.14
C LEU A 774 36.26 -5.04 -20.09
N ALA A 775 36.56 -4.03 -19.26
CA ALA A 775 37.93 -3.59 -19.05
C ALA A 775 38.79 -4.68 -18.40
N THR A 776 38.25 -5.39 -17.39
CA THR A 776 38.91 -6.53 -16.74
C THR A 776 39.19 -7.64 -17.75
N GLU A 777 38.25 -7.97 -18.63
CA GLU A 777 38.46 -8.99 -19.67
C GLU A 777 39.64 -8.61 -20.56
N LYS A 778 39.63 -7.39 -21.10
CA LYS A 778 40.72 -6.86 -21.95
C LYS A 778 42.08 -6.84 -21.25
N VAL A 779 42.11 -6.68 -19.93
CA VAL A 779 43.34 -6.70 -19.15
C VAL A 779 43.80 -8.14 -18.89
N SER A 780 42.88 -9.03 -18.54
CA SER A 780 43.14 -10.45 -18.28
C SER A 780 43.56 -11.23 -19.54
N SER A 781 43.15 -10.78 -20.72
CA SER A 781 43.51 -11.38 -22.01
C SER A 781 44.89 -10.95 -22.53
N LYS A 782 45.56 -9.99 -21.88
CA LYS A 782 46.90 -9.54 -22.27
C LYS A 782 47.95 -10.54 -21.80
N THR A 783 48.81 -10.97 -22.71
CA THR A 783 49.94 -11.84 -22.40
C THR A 783 51.06 -11.09 -21.68
N PHE A 784 52.00 -11.82 -21.06
CA PHE A 784 53.23 -11.23 -20.51
C PHE A 784 53.97 -10.35 -21.54
N TRP A 785 53.92 -10.75 -22.81
CA TRP A 785 54.50 -10.00 -23.93
C TRP A 785 53.77 -8.69 -24.17
N ASP A 786 52.44 -8.68 -24.15
CA ASP A 786 51.65 -7.44 -24.34
C ASP A 786 51.86 -6.44 -23.20
N TRP A 787 52.06 -6.94 -21.97
CA TRP A 787 52.34 -6.11 -20.80
C TRP A 787 53.74 -5.51 -20.81
N ASN A 788 54.72 -6.24 -21.33
CA ASN A 788 56.13 -5.87 -21.26
C ASN A 788 56.73 -5.50 -22.63
N HIS A 789 55.92 -5.39 -23.69
CA HIS A 789 56.41 -5.17 -25.05
C HIS A 789 57.40 -4.01 -25.14
N GLN A 790 57.06 -2.86 -24.55
CA GLN A 790 57.93 -1.69 -24.50
C GLN A 790 59.22 -1.92 -23.69
N TRP A 791 59.13 -2.64 -22.56
CA TRP A 791 60.31 -2.99 -21.76
C TRP A 791 61.23 -3.97 -22.49
N ILE A 792 60.66 -4.93 -23.19
CA ILE A 792 61.39 -5.92 -23.97
C ILE A 792 62.06 -5.26 -25.18
N GLU A 793 61.42 -4.30 -25.83
CA GLU A 793 62.03 -3.47 -26.88
C GLU A 793 63.20 -2.65 -26.35
N ILE A 794 63.05 -2.00 -25.19
CA ILE A 794 64.13 -1.22 -24.56
C ILE A 794 65.31 -2.13 -24.19
N VAL A 795 65.06 -3.28 -23.56
CA VAL A 795 66.12 -4.23 -23.19
C VAL A 795 66.79 -4.81 -24.43
N GLY A 796 66.01 -5.14 -25.48
CA GLY A 796 66.53 -5.59 -26.76
C GLY A 796 67.42 -4.54 -27.42
N PHE A 797 67.01 -3.28 -27.41
CA PHE A 797 67.80 -2.16 -27.93
C PHE A 797 69.11 -1.99 -27.14
N VAL A 798 69.07 -2.02 -25.81
CA VAL A 798 70.26 -1.91 -24.95
C VAL A 798 71.23 -3.07 -25.19
N ALA A 799 70.73 -4.30 -25.31
CA ALA A 799 71.55 -5.48 -25.57
C ALA A 799 72.26 -5.40 -26.93
N ILE A 800 71.53 -5.00 -27.99
CA ILE A 800 72.10 -4.80 -29.34
C ILE A 800 73.18 -3.71 -29.30
N THR A 801 72.92 -2.61 -28.60
CA THR A 801 73.87 -1.48 -28.49
C THR A 801 75.13 -1.87 -27.72
N LEU A 802 75.00 -2.69 -26.66
CA LEU A 802 76.15 -3.23 -25.92
C LEU A 802 76.99 -4.18 -26.76
N ILE A 803 76.35 -5.04 -27.57
CA ILE A 803 77.06 -5.94 -28.50
C ILE A 803 77.82 -5.14 -29.56
N LEU A 804 77.19 -4.13 -30.16
CA LEU A 804 77.83 -3.24 -31.13
C LEU A 804 79.02 -2.49 -30.51
N ASN A 805 78.90 -1.99 -29.28
CA ASN A 805 79.99 -1.35 -28.57
C ASN A 805 81.13 -2.34 -28.25
N ALA A 806 80.83 -3.55 -27.78
CA ALA A 806 81.84 -4.57 -27.51
C ALA A 806 82.61 -4.96 -28.78
N LEU A 807 81.92 -5.09 -29.91
CA LEU A 807 82.55 -5.34 -31.22
C LEU A 807 83.40 -4.16 -31.69
N ALA A 808 82.96 -2.92 -31.49
CA ALA A 808 83.74 -1.72 -31.81
C ALA A 808 85.00 -1.61 -30.94
N TYR A 809 84.91 -1.85 -29.63
CA TYR A 809 86.06 -1.88 -28.72
C TYR A 809 87.02 -3.03 -29.04
N GLY A 810 86.50 -4.23 -29.32
CA GLY A 810 87.31 -5.38 -29.74
C GLY A 810 88.03 -5.13 -31.07
N GLY A 811 87.35 -4.50 -32.03
CA GLY A 811 87.93 -4.08 -33.31
C GLY A 811 89.02 -3.01 -33.15
N ALA A 812 88.77 -2.00 -32.30
CA ALA A 812 89.75 -0.97 -31.99
C ALA A 812 90.98 -1.54 -31.26
N ALA A 813 90.78 -2.43 -30.30
CA ALA A 813 91.86 -3.11 -29.58
C ALA A 813 92.70 -4.00 -30.52
N LEU A 814 92.06 -4.75 -31.43
CA LEU A 814 92.77 -5.55 -32.44
C LEU A 814 93.52 -4.68 -33.44
N TYR A 815 92.97 -3.53 -33.83
CA TYR A 815 93.62 -2.58 -34.73
C TYR A 815 94.86 -1.94 -34.09
N ILE A 816 94.75 -1.50 -32.83
CA ILE A 816 95.89 -0.98 -32.04
C ILE A 816 96.97 -2.06 -31.86
N ARG A 817 96.56 -3.30 -31.57
CA ARG A 817 97.47 -4.43 -31.39
C ARG A 817 98.15 -4.86 -32.70
N LYS A 818 97.51 -4.67 -33.86
CA LYS A 818 98.14 -4.88 -35.18
C LYS A 818 99.12 -3.78 -35.57
N LYS A 819 98.89 -2.53 -35.13
CA LYS A 819 99.71 -1.37 -35.48
C LYS A 819 101.01 -1.28 -34.65
N ASN A 820 101.05 -1.92 -33.47
CA ASN A 820 102.19 -1.91 -32.55
C ASN A 820 103.06 -3.19 -32.58
N VAL A 821 102.91 -4.07 -33.58
CA VAL A 821 103.75 -5.27 -33.71
C VAL A 821 105.14 -4.85 -34.21
N THR A 822 106.17 -5.03 -33.38
CA THR A 822 107.58 -4.82 -33.77
C THR A 822 108.08 -5.96 -34.66
N LEU A 823 109.07 -5.68 -35.51
CA LEU A 823 109.63 -6.65 -36.49
C LEU A 823 110.13 -7.96 -35.84
N GLU A 824 110.52 -7.94 -34.56
CA GLU A 824 110.91 -9.14 -33.79
C GLU A 824 109.74 -10.10 -33.51
N GLU A 825 108.53 -9.59 -33.21
CA GLU A 825 107.35 -10.45 -32.96
C GLU A 825 106.85 -11.16 -34.25
N LEU A 826 107.11 -10.57 -35.43
CA LEU A 826 106.80 -11.18 -36.72
C LEU A 826 107.77 -12.32 -37.08
N ALA A 827 109.03 -12.21 -36.63
CA ALA A 827 110.03 -13.26 -36.77
C ALA A 827 109.73 -14.45 -35.84
N GLU A 828 109.40 -14.21 -34.56
CA GLU A 828 109.00 -15.26 -33.62
C GLU A 828 107.72 -16.01 -34.06
N ARG A 829 106.76 -15.32 -34.69
CA ARG A 829 105.53 -15.97 -35.20
C ARG A 829 105.79 -16.85 -36.42
N LYS A 830 106.80 -16.54 -37.23
CA LYS A 830 107.25 -17.42 -38.33
C LYS A 830 107.97 -18.64 -37.76
N GLU A 831 108.90 -18.45 -36.82
CA GLU A 831 109.59 -19.56 -36.15
C GLU A 831 108.63 -20.51 -35.40
N ARG A 832 107.64 -19.98 -34.67
CA ARG A 832 106.63 -20.81 -33.99
C ARG A 832 105.71 -21.57 -34.95
N LYS A 833 105.42 -21.02 -36.13
CA LYS A 833 104.65 -21.72 -37.17
C LYS A 833 105.48 -22.80 -37.86
N GLU A 834 106.79 -22.61 -38.00
CA GLU A 834 107.70 -23.64 -38.54
C GLU A 834 107.96 -24.75 -37.53
N ARG A 835 108.11 -24.44 -36.23
CA ARG A 835 108.21 -25.46 -35.16
C ARG A 835 106.96 -26.33 -35.03
N LYS A 836 105.75 -25.74 -35.08
CA LYS A 836 104.51 -26.51 -35.05
C LYS A 836 104.33 -27.45 -36.26
N LYS A 837 104.84 -27.06 -37.43
CA LYS A 837 104.82 -27.94 -38.62
C LYS A 837 105.84 -29.09 -38.55
N LEU A 838 106.88 -28.96 -37.74
CA LEU A 838 107.86 -30.02 -37.46
C LEU A 838 107.33 -30.98 -36.38
N GLU A 839 106.71 -30.46 -35.31
CA GLU A 839 106.09 -31.27 -34.26
C GLU A 839 104.91 -32.12 -34.78
N GLU A 840 104.06 -31.59 -35.67
CA GLU A 840 102.97 -32.36 -36.30
C GLU A 840 103.48 -33.46 -37.26
N LYS A 841 104.72 -33.36 -37.75
CA LYS A 841 105.35 -34.43 -38.57
C LYS A 841 105.94 -35.55 -37.71
N GLU A 842 106.58 -35.22 -36.59
CA GLU A 842 107.14 -36.22 -35.66
C GLU A 842 106.05 -37.01 -34.90
N GLU A 843 104.93 -36.36 -34.52
CA GLU A 843 103.82 -37.03 -33.83
C GLU A 843 103.03 -38.02 -34.73
N SER A 844 103.20 -37.90 -36.06
CA SER A 844 102.56 -38.78 -37.04
C SER A 844 103.35 -40.07 -37.32
N GLU A 845 104.68 -40.07 -37.11
CA GLU A 845 105.54 -41.25 -37.27
C GLU A 845 105.60 -42.13 -36.01
N GLU A 846 105.40 -41.55 -34.81
CA GLU A 846 105.47 -42.29 -33.55
C GLU A 846 104.18 -43.07 -33.22
N LYS A 847 103.01 -42.66 -33.76
CA LYS A 847 101.72 -43.36 -33.58
C LYS A 847 101.51 -44.61 -34.46
N ALA A 848 102.47 -44.96 -35.33
CA ALA A 848 102.40 -46.14 -36.20
C ALA A 848 103.02 -47.43 -35.59
N LYS A 849 103.66 -47.36 -34.41
CA LYS A 849 104.24 -48.53 -33.71
C LYS A 849 103.78 -48.59 -32.25
N ASN A 850 102.56 -49.06 -32.00
CA ASN A 850 102.24 -49.92 -30.83
C ASN A 850 100.74 -50.29 -30.82
N LYS A 851 100.44 -51.51 -31.28
CA LYS A 851 99.21 -52.25 -30.98
C LYS A 851 99.51 -53.24 -29.86
N THR A 852 98.86 -53.11 -28.69
CA THR A 852 98.28 -54.21 -27.88
C THR A 852 97.59 -53.66 -26.61
N ASP A 853 96.37 -54.17 -26.36
CA ASP A 853 95.43 -54.01 -25.21
C ASP A 853 95.99 -54.63 -23.89
N PRO A 854 95.34 -54.69 -22.68
CA PRO A 854 94.04 -54.15 -22.21
C PRO A 854 93.94 -53.66 -20.71
N ASN A 855 92.78 -53.07 -20.34
CA ASN A 855 92.08 -53.09 -19.02
C ASN A 855 92.74 -52.60 -17.70
N SER A 856 92.16 -51.58 -17.03
CA SER A 856 91.98 -51.57 -15.55
C SER A 856 90.99 -50.51 -15.03
N LYS A 857 90.28 -50.86 -13.95
CA LYS A 857 89.13 -50.21 -13.29
C LYS A 857 89.55 -49.23 -12.17
N ALA A 858 88.56 -48.41 -11.76
CA ALA A 858 88.19 -48.05 -10.36
C ALA A 858 88.66 -46.66 -9.86
N LYS A 859 88.00 -45.90 -8.95
CA LYS A 859 86.74 -45.96 -8.17
C LYS A 859 86.62 -44.66 -7.32
N GLU A 860 85.39 -44.24 -7.00
CA GLU A 860 84.90 -43.63 -5.71
C GLU A 860 85.51 -42.28 -5.19
N LYS A 861 84.86 -41.35 -4.44
CA LYS A 861 83.50 -41.12 -3.87
C LYS A 861 83.45 -39.72 -3.18
N LYS A 862 82.21 -39.15 -3.08
CA LYS A 862 81.59 -38.31 -2.00
C LYS A 862 82.19 -36.91 -1.65
N GLY A 863 81.43 -35.87 -1.28
CA GLY A 863 79.97 -35.71 -1.03
C GLY A 863 79.59 -34.26 -0.62
N THR A 864 78.27 -33.97 -0.71
CA THR A 864 77.36 -33.12 0.11
C THR A 864 77.93 -32.27 1.28
N THR A 865 77.44 -31.06 1.66
CA THR A 865 76.05 -30.57 1.81
C THR A 865 76.00 -29.04 2.10
N THR A 866 74.84 -28.44 1.80
CA THR A 866 74.20 -27.16 2.23
C THR A 866 74.69 -26.39 3.47
N ASN A 867 74.55 -25.06 3.43
CA ASN A 867 74.04 -24.30 4.58
C ASN A 867 73.27 -23.01 4.22
N VAL A 868 72.28 -22.71 5.06
CA VAL A 868 71.32 -21.59 5.04
C VAL A 868 71.61 -20.69 6.25
N LYS A 869 71.51 -19.34 6.16
CA LYS A 869 70.68 -18.45 7.03
C LYS A 869 71.02 -16.94 6.97
N ALA A 870 69.97 -16.14 6.73
CA ALA A 870 69.41 -14.96 7.45
C ALA A 870 70.34 -13.77 7.82
N ARG A 871 69.92 -12.50 7.93
CA ARG A 871 68.67 -11.75 8.29
C ARG A 871 68.70 -10.42 7.48
N ARG A 872 67.66 -9.62 7.28
CA ARG A 872 66.59 -9.13 8.16
C ARG A 872 65.50 -8.49 7.30
#